data_AF-A0A926V8Q3-F1
#
_entry.id   AF-A0A926V8Q3-F1
#
_cell.length_a   1.000
_cell.length_b   1.000
_cell.length_c   1.000
_cell.angle_alpha   90.00
_cell.angle_beta   90.00
_cell.angle_gamma   90.00
#
_symmetry.space_group_name_H-M   'P 1'
#
loop_
_entity.id
_entity.type
_entity.pdbx_description
1 polymer ?
#
loop_
_entity_poly.entity_id
_entity_poly.type
_entity_poly.pdbx_seq_one_letter_code
_entity_poly.pdbx_strand_id
1 'polypeptide(L)'
;MDSQEQQNWLQAQTVLGMLPPEVLAAIALLLEPIILPANHKLVTEQTHPDGLYILKQGHVEVHREGNAPLDVGLLPGSVLYLKEVLLEQPTEQTIVTLDESELWRVQGDRLRALALQYPVINQVLSRQLADELNQMSAQLTFEQERQIALRPYLLPKVKRGIIGSSRYAVRLRNDITKASKDRRPVLIFGEPGLGKDNAAALVHFGGDDRKQPLIRVDCDKIQANGAELFGRAGGKAGLLDWLGRGTLLLNNIQELPKELRPKIRHLVKTGEYTPITRDGEEASPRQSQARFIFTSERTLPELERQQSIGHIIKVPPLRVRKADLEPQVNYYIGLYCKAKGLNKPTVAPEALRRLQGYDFPGNLSELESMVERAVIQSNCAPVLTEEVFWAVGSKTRRFRINLLNSYPRLRQFLRSPWWPDRINYGITFTLFAVVVAILWFGPQSRDRNIALNLFWAWWWPLVLLIFPFLGRIWCSVCPFMIYGEIAQKITNRFFPGSLRSWPRTQAERWGGWFVFGMFALILLWEELWNLENTAYLSGCLLMLITAGAVVFSVLFERRFWCRYLCPIGGMNGLFAKLSMTELRAQQGICSATCTTYQCYRGGPEKGEGQETGGCPLYSHPAQLQDNRDCVLCMTCLKACPHRSVEFNLRPPGIELWTTHKPTLHEVYLLFLLFGAVFLHHLPESLIRLGISQPTQILGNVWGHLGISGVALLVPGAIALLAYGAMHLFNHNPHPRPFVELAYGYLPLVLAANLAHYLHLGLTEVGRVIPVSLATVGLSGGEALVLTVHPAVIAFLQGSTLMAGVLLSIVVAQKIARQPFRCLLPQHIASGAIALLLWPLILG
;
A
#
# COMPACT_ATOMS: atom_id res chain seq x y z
N MET A 1 -6.05 79.15 44.16
CA MET A 1 -7.12 78.25 44.66
C MET A 1 -6.85 78.03 46.13
N ASP A 2 -7.89 78.09 46.96
CA ASP A 2 -7.81 77.67 48.36
C ASP A 2 -7.58 76.14 48.43
N SER A 3 -7.00 75.62 49.51
CA SER A 3 -6.72 74.19 49.70
C SER A 3 -8.00 73.35 49.55
N GLN A 4 -9.14 73.91 49.99
CA GLN A 4 -10.46 73.29 49.84
C GLN A 4 -10.91 73.18 48.38
N GLU A 5 -10.62 74.19 47.55
CA GLU A 5 -10.93 74.17 46.12
C GLU A 5 -10.06 73.17 45.37
N GLN A 6 -8.77 73.06 45.74
CA GLN A 6 -7.85 72.07 45.18
C GLN A 6 -8.29 70.64 45.52
N GLN A 7 -8.69 70.40 46.76
CA GLN A 7 -9.24 69.11 47.18
C GLN A 7 -10.49 68.73 46.36
N ASN A 8 -11.45 69.65 46.22
CA ASN A 8 -12.67 69.41 45.45
C ASN A 8 -12.36 69.14 43.96
N TRP A 9 -11.37 69.84 43.40
CA TRP A 9 -10.93 69.62 42.02
C TRP A 9 -10.28 68.25 41.85
N LEU A 10 -9.37 67.85 42.75
CA LEU A 10 -8.74 66.52 42.73
C LEU A 10 -9.80 65.43 42.82
N GLN A 11 -10.82 65.61 43.64
CA GLN A 11 -11.91 64.65 43.80
C GLN A 11 -12.78 64.52 42.54
N ALA A 12 -13.07 65.63 41.85
CA ALA A 12 -13.98 65.65 40.72
C ALA A 12 -13.32 65.36 39.37
N GLN A 13 -12.04 65.71 39.21
CA GLN A 13 -11.36 65.77 37.90
C GLN A 13 -10.20 64.78 37.77
N THR A 14 -9.84 64.02 38.81
CA THR A 14 -8.72 63.07 38.75
C THR A 14 -9.09 61.68 39.24
N VAL A 15 -8.28 60.71 38.84
CA VAL A 15 -8.35 59.31 39.32
C VAL A 15 -8.15 59.21 40.84
N LEU A 16 -7.55 60.22 41.48
CA LEU A 16 -7.36 60.28 42.93
C LEU A 16 -8.67 60.47 43.70
N GLY A 17 -9.80 60.80 43.04
CA GLY A 17 -11.10 60.93 43.68
C GLY A 17 -11.61 59.66 44.37
N MET A 18 -10.97 58.51 44.16
CA MET A 18 -11.18 57.28 44.92
C MET A 18 -10.58 57.29 46.34
N LEU A 19 -9.74 58.27 46.67
CA LEU A 19 -9.12 58.42 47.98
C LEU A 19 -10.06 59.13 48.98
N PRO A 20 -9.97 58.82 50.28
CA PRO A 20 -10.74 59.51 51.31
C PRO A 20 -10.48 61.03 51.30
N PRO A 21 -11.48 61.86 51.69
CA PRO A 21 -11.34 63.32 51.69
C PRO A 21 -10.13 63.81 52.48
N GLU A 22 -9.81 63.15 53.60
CA GLU A 22 -8.66 63.48 54.46
C GLU A 22 -7.32 63.33 53.73
N VAL A 23 -7.20 62.30 52.87
CA VAL A 23 -6.00 62.04 52.09
C VAL A 23 -5.90 63.04 50.94
N LEU A 24 -7.02 63.36 50.29
CA LEU A 24 -7.07 64.37 49.24
C LEU A 24 -6.71 65.76 49.76
N ALA A 25 -7.14 66.11 50.97
CA ALA A 25 -6.74 67.35 51.64
C ALA A 25 -5.21 67.36 51.91
N ALA A 26 -4.65 66.24 52.34
CA ALA A 26 -3.21 66.12 52.57
C ALA A 26 -2.39 66.19 51.27
N ILE A 27 -2.90 65.65 50.15
CA ILE A 27 -2.30 65.81 48.81
C ILE A 27 -2.39 67.26 48.34
N ALA A 28 -3.55 67.91 48.53
CA ALA A 28 -3.79 69.30 48.11
C ALA A 28 -2.77 70.27 48.74
N LEU A 29 -2.42 70.07 50.01
CA LEU A 29 -1.41 70.86 50.73
C LEU A 29 0.02 70.71 50.17
N LEU A 30 0.28 69.67 49.38
CA LEU A 30 1.59 69.38 48.80
C LEU A 30 1.70 69.71 47.31
N LEU A 31 0.64 70.26 46.70
CA LEU A 31 0.63 70.62 45.28
C LEU A 31 1.45 71.88 45.02
N GLU A 32 2.50 71.75 44.23
CA GLU A 32 3.33 72.85 43.74
C GLU A 32 2.94 73.15 42.27
N PRO A 33 2.42 74.34 41.94
CA PRO A 33 2.07 74.68 40.57
C PRO A 33 3.31 74.94 39.71
N ILE A 34 3.31 74.35 38.51
CA ILE A 34 4.38 74.45 37.52
C ILE A 34 3.75 74.78 36.18
N ILE A 35 4.31 75.76 35.48
CA ILE A 35 3.93 76.11 34.11
C ILE A 35 5.08 75.69 33.21
N LEU A 36 4.80 74.85 32.23
CA LEU A 36 5.78 74.35 31.27
C LEU A 36 5.48 74.88 29.87
N PRO A 37 6.48 75.36 29.12
CA PRO A 37 6.29 75.82 27.75
C PRO A 37 5.99 74.64 26.81
N ALA A 38 5.52 74.95 25.60
CA ALA A 38 5.35 73.94 24.54
C ALA A 38 6.66 73.20 24.21
N ASN A 39 6.54 71.93 23.82
CA ASN A 39 7.62 71.02 23.44
C ASN A 39 8.63 70.72 24.56
N HIS A 40 8.20 70.83 25.82
CA HIS A 40 9.01 70.50 26.98
C HIS A 40 8.84 69.02 27.35
N LYS A 41 9.94 68.31 27.55
CA LYS A 41 9.94 66.90 27.99
C LYS A 41 9.92 66.85 29.52
N LEU A 42 8.88 66.28 30.12
CA LEU A 42 8.77 66.18 31.58
C LEU A 42 9.84 65.25 32.15
N VAL A 43 9.78 63.96 31.79
CA VAL A 43 10.71 62.91 32.21
C VAL A 43 10.96 62.04 30.99
N THR A 44 12.23 61.71 30.72
CA THR A 44 12.61 60.89 29.57
C THR A 44 12.53 59.40 29.89
N GLU A 45 12.28 58.59 28.87
CA GLU A 45 12.25 57.14 28.98
C GLU A 45 13.52 56.60 29.70
N GLN A 46 13.33 55.59 30.54
CA GLN A 46 14.35 54.96 31.40
C GLN A 46 14.94 55.83 32.51
N THR A 47 14.35 56.99 32.81
CA THR A 47 14.76 57.82 33.97
C THR A 47 13.73 57.77 35.10
N HIS A 48 14.19 58.01 36.33
CA HIS A 48 13.30 58.02 37.51
C HIS A 48 12.60 59.38 37.61
N PRO A 49 11.25 59.42 37.65
CA PRO A 49 10.53 60.66 37.86
C PRO A 49 10.79 61.22 39.26
N ASP A 50 10.94 62.53 39.34
CA ASP A 50 11.27 63.28 40.56
C ASP A 50 10.02 63.69 41.39
N GLY A 51 8.84 63.36 40.89
CA GLY A 51 7.56 63.65 41.54
C GLY A 51 6.36 63.15 40.73
N LEU A 52 5.20 63.19 41.37
CA LEU A 52 3.90 62.98 40.75
C LEU A 52 3.48 64.27 40.05
N TYR A 53 2.99 64.18 38.82
CA TYR A 53 2.50 65.34 38.08
C TYR A 53 1.02 65.18 37.75
N ILE A 54 0.24 66.23 37.92
CA ILE A 54 -1.20 66.26 37.62
C ILE A 54 -1.44 67.38 36.61
N LEU A 55 -1.92 67.04 35.43
CA LEU A 55 -2.21 68.02 34.39
C LEU A 55 -3.48 68.80 34.75
N LYS A 56 -3.38 70.11 34.96
CA LYS A 56 -4.53 70.96 35.32
C LYS A 56 -5.12 71.65 34.08
N GLN A 57 -4.27 72.11 33.16
CA GLN A 57 -4.67 72.73 31.90
C GLN A 57 -3.55 72.57 30.85
N GLY A 58 -3.92 72.41 29.58
CA GLY A 58 -2.99 72.17 28.47
C GLY A 58 -3.09 70.75 27.91
N HIS A 59 -2.25 70.44 26.93
CA HIS A 59 -2.21 69.18 26.22
C HIS A 59 -0.80 68.59 26.28
N VAL A 60 -0.71 67.32 26.64
CA VAL A 60 0.55 66.58 26.64
C VAL A 60 0.41 65.30 25.83
N GLU A 61 1.50 64.87 25.22
CA GLU A 61 1.58 63.72 24.33
C GLU A 61 2.60 62.72 24.85
N VAL A 62 2.26 61.43 24.74
CA VAL A 62 3.08 60.33 25.22
C VAL A 62 3.86 59.71 24.07
N HIS A 63 5.19 59.65 24.22
CA HIS A 63 6.10 59.06 23.24
C HIS A 63 6.78 57.80 23.82
N ARG A 64 6.89 56.74 23.00
CA ARG A 64 7.61 55.51 23.34
C ARG A 64 8.58 55.15 22.22
N GLU A 65 9.87 54.96 22.51
CA GLU A 65 10.83 54.56 21.48
C GLU A 65 10.67 53.07 21.13
N GLY A 66 10.49 52.75 19.83
CA GLY A 66 10.57 51.37 19.31
C GLY A 66 9.28 50.73 18.79
N ASN A 67 8.11 51.32 19.02
CA ASN A 67 6.85 50.96 18.34
C ASN A 67 6.27 52.20 17.64
N ALA A 68 5.40 52.03 16.65
CA ALA A 68 4.76 53.17 15.97
C ALA A 68 4.22 54.17 17.01
N PRO A 69 4.50 55.48 16.87
CA PRO A 69 4.14 56.48 17.87
C PRO A 69 2.63 56.41 18.11
N LEU A 70 2.26 56.09 19.34
CA LEU A 70 0.89 56.18 19.82
C LEU A 70 0.78 57.59 20.41
N ASP A 71 0.54 58.54 19.51
CA ASP A 71 0.28 59.95 19.82
C ASP A 71 -1.06 60.05 20.56
N VAL A 72 -1.04 59.73 21.85
CA VAL A 72 -2.20 59.84 22.73
C VAL A 72 -2.08 61.16 23.48
N GLY A 73 -2.89 62.13 23.06
CA GLY A 73 -3.09 63.36 23.81
C GLY A 73 -3.79 63.07 25.13
N LEU A 74 -3.18 63.45 26.25
CA LEU A 74 -3.77 63.35 27.58
C LEU A 74 -4.54 64.63 27.91
N LEU A 75 -5.71 64.47 28.52
CA LEU A 75 -6.61 65.57 28.89
C LEU A 75 -6.30 66.10 30.30
N PRO A 76 -6.70 67.35 30.63
CA PRO A 76 -6.72 67.86 31.99
C PRO A 76 -7.37 66.87 32.98
N GLY A 77 -6.76 66.69 34.15
CA GLY A 77 -7.12 65.68 35.14
C GLY A 77 -6.22 64.43 35.15
N SER A 78 -5.35 64.30 34.15
CA SER A 78 -4.42 63.16 34.04
C SER A 78 -3.36 63.19 35.14
N VAL A 79 -3.17 62.05 35.81
CA VAL A 79 -2.20 61.84 36.88
C VAL A 79 -1.03 61.02 36.33
N LEU A 80 0.17 61.58 36.35
CA LEU A 80 1.36 61.05 35.69
C LEU A 80 2.39 60.60 36.74
N TYR A 81 3.04 59.48 36.45
CA TYR A 81 4.16 58.92 37.24
C TYR A 81 3.83 58.44 38.67
N LEU A 82 2.55 58.27 39.01
CA LEU A 82 2.12 57.84 40.35
C LEU A 82 2.74 56.49 40.75
N LYS A 83 2.72 55.52 39.83
CA LYS A 83 3.26 54.18 40.04
C LYS A 83 4.79 54.22 40.17
N GLU A 84 5.44 54.92 39.26
CA GLU A 84 6.89 55.00 39.12
C GLU A 84 7.54 55.65 40.35
N VAL A 85 6.92 56.70 40.89
CA VAL A 85 7.41 57.40 42.09
C VAL A 85 7.21 56.56 43.36
N LEU A 86 6.08 55.85 43.49
CA LEU A 86 5.78 55.02 44.65
C LEU A 86 6.56 53.70 44.67
N LEU A 87 6.84 53.11 43.50
CA LEU A 87 7.60 51.86 43.36
C LEU A 87 9.10 52.06 43.10
N GLU A 88 9.57 53.31 43.01
CA GLU A 88 10.95 53.67 42.67
C GLU A 88 11.43 53.02 41.36
N GLN A 89 10.59 53.04 40.34
CA GLN A 89 10.87 52.45 39.02
C GLN A 89 11.14 53.54 37.97
N PRO A 90 12.00 53.28 36.96
CA PRO A 90 12.16 54.20 35.84
C PRO A 90 10.92 54.20 34.95
N THR A 91 10.61 55.31 34.30
CA THR A 91 9.45 55.39 33.38
C THR A 91 9.74 54.73 32.03
N GLU A 92 8.73 54.08 31.43
CA GLU A 92 8.82 53.48 30.09
C GLU A 92 8.37 54.43 28.96
N GLN A 93 8.05 55.69 29.30
CA GLN A 93 7.44 56.63 28.36
C GLN A 93 8.00 58.04 28.56
N THR A 94 8.18 58.78 27.47
CA THR A 94 8.52 60.21 27.51
C THR A 94 7.26 61.04 27.31
N ILE A 95 6.97 61.96 28.22
CA ILE A 95 5.81 62.87 28.08
C ILE A 95 6.31 64.23 27.61
N VAL A 96 5.68 64.76 26.56
CA VAL A 96 6.01 66.05 25.94
C VAL A 96 4.81 66.97 25.98
N THR A 97 4.98 68.22 26.42
CA THR A 97 3.93 69.24 26.34
C THR A 97 3.76 69.70 24.88
N LEU A 98 2.52 69.86 24.41
CA LEU A 98 2.23 70.34 23.05
C LEU A 98 2.04 71.87 23.02
N ASP A 99 1.43 72.41 24.06
CA ASP A 99 1.19 73.82 24.31
C ASP A 99 1.69 74.20 25.72
N GLU A 100 1.58 75.49 26.06
CA GLU A 100 1.86 75.93 27.44
C GLU A 100 0.87 75.24 28.39
N SER A 101 1.41 74.37 29.27
CA SER A 101 0.63 73.49 30.13
C SER A 101 0.86 73.83 31.60
N GLU A 102 -0.22 73.95 32.37
CA GLU A 102 -0.20 74.10 33.82
C GLU A 102 -0.34 72.72 34.47
N LEU A 103 0.66 72.30 35.24
CA LEU A 103 0.66 71.07 36.01
C LEU A 103 0.82 71.35 37.51
N TRP A 104 0.30 70.46 38.34
CA TRP A 104 0.66 70.39 39.75
C TRP A 104 1.63 69.26 40.00
N ARG A 105 2.69 69.55 40.75
CA ARG A 105 3.70 68.59 41.14
C ARG A 105 3.60 68.29 42.63
N VAL A 106 3.74 67.02 42.99
CA VAL A 106 4.04 66.57 44.36
C VAL A 106 5.42 65.92 44.35
N GLN A 107 6.35 66.41 45.17
CA GLN A 107 7.70 65.85 45.26
C GLN A 107 7.68 64.37 45.68
N GLY A 108 8.53 63.55 45.06
CA GLY A 108 8.51 62.10 45.26
C GLY A 108 8.71 61.66 46.71
N ASP A 109 9.66 62.26 47.43
CA ASP A 109 9.91 61.95 48.84
C ASP A 109 8.70 62.27 49.74
N ARG A 110 8.03 63.40 49.46
CA ARG A 110 6.83 63.80 50.21
C ARG A 110 5.65 62.89 49.90
N LEU A 111 5.48 62.47 48.64
CA LEU A 111 4.45 61.51 48.25
C LEU A 111 4.65 60.14 48.92
N ARG A 112 5.90 59.66 48.99
CA ARG A 112 6.24 58.41 49.70
C ARG A 112 5.98 58.52 51.19
N ALA A 113 6.34 59.64 51.82
CA ALA A 113 6.02 59.89 53.23
C ALA A 113 4.49 59.91 53.46
N LEU A 114 3.74 60.51 52.55
CA LEU A 114 2.28 60.51 52.57
C LEU A 114 1.70 59.09 52.44
N ALA A 115 2.27 58.26 51.56
CA ALA A 115 1.87 56.87 51.37
C ALA A 115 2.16 55.98 52.59
N LEU A 116 3.21 56.29 53.38
CA LEU A 116 3.49 55.64 54.67
C LEU A 116 2.48 56.07 55.75
N GLN A 117 2.07 57.34 55.75
CA GLN A 117 1.10 57.88 56.71
C GLN A 117 -0.33 57.42 56.41
N TYR A 118 -0.68 57.29 55.13
CA TYR A 118 -2.00 56.86 54.66
C TYR A 118 -1.87 55.61 53.76
N PRO A 119 -1.85 54.39 54.35
CA PRO A 119 -1.70 53.14 53.61
C PRO A 119 -2.77 52.90 52.53
N VAL A 120 -3.91 53.61 52.62
CA VAL A 120 -5.01 53.58 51.64
C VAL A 120 -4.54 54.00 50.24
N ILE A 121 -3.52 54.87 50.13
CA ILE A 121 -2.94 55.29 48.85
C ILE A 121 -2.36 54.07 48.09
N ASN A 122 -1.61 53.22 48.80
CA ASN A 122 -1.04 52.00 48.23
C ASN A 122 -2.12 50.95 47.90
N GLN A 123 -3.22 50.92 48.65
CA GLN A 123 -4.35 50.02 48.36
C GLN A 123 -5.07 50.39 47.04
N VAL A 124 -5.26 51.69 46.76
CA VAL A 124 -5.89 52.16 45.52
C VAL A 124 -4.99 51.88 44.31
N LEU A 125 -3.69 52.16 44.40
CA LEU A 125 -2.72 51.80 43.34
C LEU A 125 -2.73 50.29 43.07
N SER A 126 -2.74 49.47 44.13
CA SER A 126 -2.77 48.01 44.00
C SER A 126 -4.04 47.51 43.30
N ARG A 127 -5.21 48.14 43.55
CA ARG A 127 -6.47 47.81 42.86
C ARG A 127 -6.42 48.15 41.37
N GLN A 128 -5.90 49.31 41.00
CA GLN A 128 -5.79 49.69 39.58
C GLN A 128 -4.85 48.76 38.81
N LEU A 129 -3.69 48.42 39.40
CA LEU A 129 -2.76 47.47 38.80
C LEU A 129 -3.38 46.07 38.68
N ALA A 130 -4.17 45.64 39.67
CA ALA A 130 -4.90 44.38 39.61
C ALA A 130 -5.95 44.38 38.48
N ASP A 131 -6.67 45.48 38.28
CA ASP A 131 -7.67 45.61 37.20
C ASP A 131 -7.03 45.61 35.81
N GLU A 132 -5.92 46.34 35.60
CA GLU A 132 -5.15 46.29 34.35
C GLU A 132 -4.57 44.89 34.08
N LEU A 133 -4.04 44.23 35.12
CA LEU A 133 -3.50 42.89 35.01
C LEU A 133 -4.61 41.86 34.70
N ASN A 134 -5.80 42.02 35.30
CA ASN A 134 -6.96 41.20 34.99
C ASN A 134 -7.41 41.38 33.53
N GLN A 135 -7.42 42.62 33.01
CA GLN A 135 -7.76 42.89 31.62
C GLN A 135 -6.74 42.29 30.64
N MET A 136 -5.44 42.47 30.88
CA MET A 136 -4.39 41.86 30.07
C MET A 136 -4.43 40.33 30.14
N SER A 137 -4.64 39.76 31.33
CA SER A 137 -4.79 38.31 31.53
C SER A 137 -5.98 37.75 30.76
N ALA A 138 -7.13 38.43 30.80
CA ALA A 138 -8.31 38.04 30.03
C ALA A 138 -8.04 38.08 28.51
N GLN A 139 -7.37 39.11 28.02
CA GLN A 139 -7.02 39.24 26.60
C GLN A 139 -6.03 38.16 26.15
N LEU A 140 -5.01 37.86 26.96
CA LEU A 140 -4.06 36.78 26.70
C LEU A 140 -4.75 35.42 26.70
N THR A 141 -5.65 35.17 27.65
CA THR A 141 -6.42 33.92 27.73
C THR A 141 -7.27 33.75 26.47
N PHE A 142 -7.96 34.80 26.03
CA PHE A 142 -8.75 34.79 24.79
C PHE A 142 -7.90 34.46 23.55
N GLU A 143 -6.73 35.10 23.37
CA GLU A 143 -5.85 34.81 22.22
C GLU A 143 -5.24 33.41 22.29
N GLN A 144 -4.91 32.90 23.49
CA GLN A 144 -4.46 31.53 23.68
C GLN A 144 -5.53 30.52 23.27
N GLU A 145 -6.77 30.70 23.75
CA GLU A 145 -7.91 29.85 23.39
C GLU A 145 -8.19 29.90 21.89
N ARG A 146 -8.15 31.10 21.29
CA ARG A 146 -8.28 31.31 19.85
C ARG A 146 -7.21 30.55 19.06
N GLN A 147 -5.95 30.64 19.48
CA GLN A 147 -4.85 29.94 18.82
C GLN A 147 -5.02 28.42 18.92
N ILE A 148 -5.38 27.90 20.09
CA ILE A 148 -5.64 26.48 20.31
C ILE A 148 -6.80 25.99 19.45
N ALA A 149 -7.90 26.75 19.38
CA ALA A 149 -9.09 26.41 18.61
C ALA A 149 -8.84 26.39 17.10
N LEU A 150 -8.09 27.36 16.57
CA LEU A 150 -7.84 27.48 15.12
C LEU A 150 -6.69 26.58 14.64
N ARG A 151 -5.72 26.24 15.49
CA ARG A 151 -4.50 25.48 15.13
C ARG A 151 -4.74 24.23 14.28
N PRO A 152 -5.75 23.37 14.54
CA PRO A 152 -5.98 22.18 13.73
C PRO A 152 -6.40 22.46 12.28
N TYR A 153 -6.94 23.66 12.02
CA TYR A 153 -7.53 24.04 10.74
C TYR A 153 -6.69 25.04 9.95
N LEU A 154 -5.67 25.64 10.57
CA LEU A 154 -4.84 26.68 9.93
C LEU A 154 -4.12 26.16 8.69
N LEU A 155 -4.24 26.93 7.61
CA LEU A 155 -3.42 26.80 6.39
C LEU A 155 -2.37 27.92 6.38
N PRO A 156 -1.13 27.65 6.85
CA PRO A 156 -0.17 28.72 7.14
C PRO A 156 0.52 29.29 5.89
N LYS A 157 0.57 28.54 4.78
CA LYS A 157 1.33 28.92 3.58
C LYS A 157 0.69 28.43 2.29
N VAL A 158 0.87 29.23 1.24
CA VAL A 158 0.67 28.81 -0.15
C VAL A 158 1.79 27.86 -0.56
N LYS A 159 1.48 26.78 -1.28
CA LYS A 159 2.52 25.89 -1.84
C LYS A 159 3.26 26.58 -3.01
N ARG A 160 2.51 26.95 -4.06
CA ARG A 160 3.03 27.61 -5.29
C ARG A 160 1.88 28.23 -6.08
N GLY A 161 2.18 29.18 -6.96
CA GLY A 161 1.25 29.65 -8.00
C GLY A 161 0.89 28.57 -9.03
N ILE A 162 -0.12 28.85 -9.85
CA ILE A 162 -0.53 27.97 -10.95
C ILE A 162 0.57 27.90 -12.02
N ILE A 163 1.05 26.70 -12.30
CA ILE A 163 2.14 26.41 -13.24
C ILE A 163 1.57 26.15 -14.63
N GLY A 164 2.30 26.57 -15.66
CA GLY A 164 1.94 26.33 -17.06
C GLY A 164 1.61 27.59 -17.86
N SER A 165 1.71 27.45 -19.18
CA SER A 165 1.50 28.51 -20.17
C SER A 165 0.25 28.29 -21.02
N SER A 166 -0.50 27.19 -20.80
CA SER A 166 -1.73 26.95 -21.54
C SER A 166 -2.76 28.07 -21.33
N ARG A 167 -3.64 28.26 -22.31
CA ARG A 167 -4.77 29.19 -22.20
C ARG A 167 -5.60 28.97 -20.93
N TYR A 168 -5.68 27.73 -20.47
CA TYR A 168 -6.41 27.34 -19.26
C TYR A 168 -5.68 27.77 -17.99
N ALA A 169 -4.36 27.60 -17.92
CA ALA A 169 -3.55 28.06 -16.80
C ALA A 169 -3.53 29.59 -16.69
N VAL A 170 -3.42 30.30 -17.83
CA VAL A 170 -3.47 31.77 -17.88
C VAL A 170 -4.83 32.28 -17.39
N ARG A 171 -5.93 31.72 -17.90
CA ARG A 171 -7.27 32.08 -17.46
C ARG A 171 -7.48 31.83 -15.96
N LEU A 172 -7.06 30.66 -15.47
CA LEU A 172 -7.16 30.33 -14.04
C LEU A 172 -6.38 31.31 -13.16
N ARG A 173 -5.19 31.75 -13.57
CA ARG A 173 -4.42 32.79 -12.86
C ARG A 173 -5.19 34.11 -12.81
N ASN A 174 -5.76 34.55 -13.93
CA ASN A 174 -6.54 35.78 -13.99
C ASN A 174 -7.79 35.72 -13.11
N ASP A 175 -8.50 34.59 -13.11
CA ASP A 175 -9.69 34.38 -12.28
C ASP A 175 -9.34 34.42 -10.78
N ILE A 176 -8.22 33.80 -10.37
CA ILE A 176 -7.70 33.85 -8.99
C ILE A 176 -7.32 35.29 -8.59
N THR A 177 -6.59 36.02 -9.46
CA THR A 177 -6.21 37.41 -9.18
C THR A 177 -7.42 38.35 -9.12
N LYS A 178 -8.45 38.12 -9.94
CA LYS A 178 -9.69 38.90 -9.86
C LYS A 178 -10.42 38.64 -8.54
N ALA A 179 -10.50 37.37 -8.14
CA ALA A 179 -11.10 36.98 -6.87
C ALA A 179 -10.33 37.51 -5.66
N SER A 180 -9.01 37.69 -5.73
CA SER A 180 -8.23 38.19 -4.59
C SER A 180 -8.45 39.67 -4.27
N LYS A 181 -8.97 40.47 -5.21
CA LYS A 181 -9.16 41.92 -5.09
C LYS A 181 -10.40 42.33 -4.27
N ASP A 182 -11.33 41.42 -4.01
CA ASP A 182 -12.51 41.71 -3.20
C ASP A 182 -12.77 40.59 -2.18
N ARG A 183 -13.65 40.86 -1.22
CA ARG A 183 -14.03 39.91 -0.16
C ARG A 183 -15.26 39.07 -0.49
N ARG A 184 -15.74 39.06 -1.74
CA ARG A 184 -16.95 38.32 -2.09
C ARG A 184 -16.71 36.79 -1.97
N PRO A 185 -17.75 36.01 -1.65
CA PRO A 185 -17.63 34.55 -1.56
C PRO A 185 -17.17 33.93 -2.89
N VAL A 186 -16.28 32.95 -2.82
CA VAL A 186 -15.67 32.30 -4.00
C VAL A 186 -15.99 30.81 -4.03
N LEU A 187 -16.45 30.30 -5.17
CA LEU A 187 -16.61 28.85 -5.42
C LEU A 187 -15.55 28.37 -6.40
N ILE A 188 -14.75 27.40 -5.98
CA ILE A 188 -13.71 26.76 -6.79
C ILE A 188 -14.13 25.31 -7.05
N PHE A 189 -14.49 24.98 -8.28
CA PHE A 189 -14.94 23.62 -8.61
C PHE A 189 -14.12 22.96 -9.70
N GLY A 190 -14.06 21.63 -9.68
CA GLY A 190 -13.34 20.82 -10.64
C GLY A 190 -13.07 19.43 -10.08
N GLU A 191 -12.60 18.52 -10.93
CA GLU A 191 -12.36 17.12 -10.57
C GLU A 191 -11.44 16.91 -9.34
N PRO A 192 -11.48 15.71 -8.73
CA PRO A 192 -10.58 15.33 -7.66
C PRO A 192 -9.09 15.51 -8.05
N GLY A 193 -8.25 15.89 -7.09
CA GLY A 193 -6.80 15.96 -7.29
C GLY A 193 -6.27 17.17 -8.05
N LEU A 194 -7.06 18.24 -8.22
CA LEU A 194 -6.65 19.47 -8.93
C LEU A 194 -6.00 20.56 -8.06
N GLY A 195 -5.75 20.31 -6.78
CA GLY A 195 -5.14 21.31 -5.87
C GLY A 195 -6.03 22.55 -5.63
N LYS A 196 -7.35 22.35 -5.53
CA LYS A 196 -8.34 23.42 -5.32
C LYS A 196 -8.12 24.17 -4.00
N ASP A 197 -7.59 23.49 -2.99
CA ASP A 197 -7.17 24.05 -1.71
C ASP A 197 -6.03 25.08 -1.86
N ASN A 198 -5.04 24.77 -2.70
CA ASN A 198 -3.97 25.72 -3.03
C ASN A 198 -4.49 26.91 -3.85
N ALA A 199 -5.48 26.70 -4.74
CA ALA A 199 -6.14 27.81 -5.43
C ALA A 199 -6.89 28.73 -4.45
N ALA A 200 -7.57 28.18 -3.45
CA ALA A 200 -8.19 28.96 -2.37
C ALA A 200 -7.15 29.73 -1.54
N ALA A 201 -6.02 29.10 -1.21
CA ALA A 201 -4.92 29.77 -0.53
C ALA A 201 -4.35 30.94 -1.36
N LEU A 202 -4.19 30.77 -2.68
CA LEU A 202 -3.74 31.84 -3.57
C LEU A 202 -4.70 33.04 -3.59
N VAL A 203 -6.02 32.80 -3.51
CA VAL A 203 -7.03 33.87 -3.40
C VAL A 203 -6.87 34.64 -2.09
N HIS A 204 -6.69 33.95 -0.95
CA HIS A 204 -6.52 34.59 0.36
C HIS A 204 -5.23 35.39 0.47
N PHE A 205 -4.09 34.74 0.21
CA PHE A 205 -2.78 35.37 0.39
C PHE A 205 -2.45 36.40 -0.70
N GLY A 206 -3.21 36.42 -1.79
CA GLY A 206 -3.14 37.43 -2.84
C GLY A 206 -4.02 38.68 -2.61
N GLY A 207 -4.75 38.74 -1.49
CA GLY A 207 -5.61 39.88 -1.12
C GLY A 207 -5.08 40.68 0.07
N ASP A 208 -5.86 41.67 0.51
CA ASP A 208 -5.50 42.59 1.60
C ASP A 208 -5.44 41.89 2.97
N ASP A 209 -6.23 40.83 3.15
CA ASP A 209 -6.33 40.05 4.38
C ASP A 209 -5.29 38.93 4.52
N ARG A 210 -4.20 38.99 3.75
CA ARG A 210 -3.12 37.98 3.79
C ARG A 210 -2.51 37.74 5.18
N LYS A 211 -2.62 38.72 6.10
CA LYS A 211 -2.17 38.63 7.50
C LYS A 211 -3.19 37.93 8.42
N GLN A 212 -4.44 37.83 7.99
CA GLN A 212 -5.51 37.18 8.76
C GLN A 212 -5.47 35.65 8.61
N PRO A 213 -5.97 34.89 9.59
CA PRO A 213 -5.97 33.43 9.53
C PRO A 213 -6.82 32.90 8.36
N LEU A 214 -6.26 31.91 7.65
CA LEU A 214 -6.99 31.06 6.70
C LEU A 214 -7.17 29.69 7.35
N ILE A 215 -8.41 29.28 7.56
CA ILE A 215 -8.72 27.95 8.08
C ILE A 215 -9.40 27.09 7.01
N ARG A 216 -9.04 25.80 6.97
CA ARG A 216 -9.68 24.79 6.14
C ARG A 216 -10.46 23.81 6.98
N VAL A 217 -11.73 23.66 6.67
CA VAL A 217 -12.62 22.65 7.26
C VAL A 217 -13.10 21.74 6.14
N ASP A 218 -12.82 20.44 6.25
CA ASP A 218 -13.33 19.44 5.31
C ASP A 218 -14.80 19.11 5.66
N CYS A 219 -15.72 19.31 4.72
CA CYS A 219 -17.16 19.22 4.99
C CYS A 219 -17.65 17.82 5.37
N ASP A 220 -16.91 16.76 5.01
CA ASP A 220 -17.18 15.37 5.39
C ASP A 220 -16.92 15.08 6.87
N LYS A 221 -16.12 15.93 7.54
CA LYS A 221 -15.81 15.80 8.98
C LYS A 221 -16.73 16.63 9.87
N ILE A 222 -17.55 17.51 9.30
CA ILE A 222 -18.42 18.40 10.07
C ILE A 222 -19.63 17.62 10.59
N GLN A 223 -19.86 17.68 11.90
CA GLN A 223 -21.04 17.08 12.52
C GLN A 223 -22.34 17.73 12.03
N ALA A 224 -23.40 16.94 11.86
CA ALA A 224 -24.70 17.42 11.37
C ALA A 224 -25.32 18.54 12.23
N ASN A 225 -24.99 18.61 13.53
CA ASN A 225 -25.43 19.71 14.39
C ASN A 225 -24.82 21.07 13.95
N GLY A 226 -23.57 21.09 13.46
CA GLY A 226 -22.82 22.29 13.11
C GLY A 226 -22.17 23.02 14.28
N ALA A 227 -22.06 22.39 15.46
CA ALA A 227 -21.62 23.05 16.71
C ALA A 227 -20.20 23.59 16.62
N GLU A 228 -19.37 22.94 15.83
CA GLU A 228 -17.99 23.33 15.56
C GLU A 228 -17.90 24.65 14.79
N LEU A 229 -18.78 24.87 13.81
CA LEU A 229 -18.79 26.09 12.99
C LEU A 229 -19.48 27.25 13.71
N PHE A 230 -20.70 27.01 14.22
CA PHE A 230 -21.59 28.05 14.74
C PHE A 230 -21.50 28.25 16.25
N GLY A 231 -20.83 27.36 16.98
CA GLY A 231 -20.78 27.39 18.45
C GLY A 231 -22.10 27.00 19.10
N ARG A 232 -22.12 27.04 20.45
CA ARG A 232 -23.33 26.83 21.25
C ARG A 232 -23.70 28.10 22.02
N ALA A 233 -24.99 28.40 22.11
CA ALA A 233 -25.50 29.46 22.97
C ALA A 233 -25.12 29.16 24.43
N GLY A 234 -24.59 30.16 25.15
CA GLY A 234 -24.10 30.00 26.54
C GLY A 234 -22.93 29.02 26.72
N GLY A 235 -22.34 28.50 25.64
CA GLY A 235 -21.30 27.48 25.68
C GLY A 235 -20.05 27.85 24.88
N LYS A 236 -19.36 26.84 24.36
CA LYS A 236 -18.11 27.01 23.58
C LYS A 236 -18.38 27.79 22.28
N ALA A 237 -17.59 28.84 22.05
CA ALA A 237 -17.61 29.65 20.84
C ALA A 237 -17.25 28.81 19.59
N GLY A 238 -17.87 29.16 18.46
CA GLY A 238 -17.67 28.46 17.19
C GLY A 238 -16.44 28.94 16.44
N LEU A 239 -16.03 28.20 15.40
CA LEU A 239 -14.92 28.60 14.53
C LEU A 239 -15.15 29.99 13.90
N LEU A 240 -16.39 30.36 13.61
CA LEU A 240 -16.72 31.68 13.05
C LEU A 240 -16.44 32.83 14.05
N ASP A 241 -16.69 32.62 15.34
CA ASP A 241 -16.38 33.59 16.39
C ASP A 241 -14.85 33.78 16.50
N TRP A 242 -14.10 32.67 16.55
CA TRP A 242 -12.63 32.70 16.68
C TRP A 242 -11.92 33.27 15.44
N LEU A 243 -12.50 33.09 14.25
CA LEU A 243 -11.87 33.49 12.98
C LEU A 243 -11.88 35.01 12.75
N GLY A 244 -12.92 35.71 13.21
CA GLY A 244 -13.07 37.15 13.01
C GLY A 244 -13.06 37.56 11.54
N ARG A 245 -12.13 38.45 11.14
CA ARG A 245 -11.94 38.92 9.75
C ARG A 245 -11.21 37.95 8.82
N GLY A 246 -10.83 36.76 9.30
CA GLY A 246 -10.14 35.73 8.53
C GLY A 246 -10.96 35.08 7.42
N THR A 247 -10.42 34.02 6.83
CA THR A 247 -11.03 33.31 5.71
C THR A 247 -11.32 31.85 6.08
N LEU A 248 -12.55 31.42 5.85
CA LEU A 248 -13.02 30.05 6.02
C LEU A 248 -13.08 29.36 4.65
N LEU A 249 -12.25 28.34 4.47
CA LEU A 249 -12.28 27.41 3.34
C LEU A 249 -13.10 26.18 3.71
N LEU A 250 -14.28 26.04 3.11
CA LEU A 250 -15.11 24.84 3.20
C LEU A 250 -14.78 23.90 2.05
N ASN A 251 -14.04 22.84 2.37
CA ASN A 251 -13.53 21.91 1.38
C ASN A 251 -14.56 20.81 1.09
N ASN A 252 -14.85 20.55 -0.18
CA ASN A 252 -15.86 19.58 -0.63
C ASN A 252 -17.27 19.87 -0.11
N ILE A 253 -17.78 21.08 -0.36
CA ILE A 253 -19.10 21.55 0.10
C ILE A 253 -20.26 20.61 -0.28
N GLN A 254 -20.09 19.79 -1.32
CA GLN A 254 -21.07 18.80 -1.73
C GLN A 254 -21.31 17.67 -0.70
N GLU A 255 -20.35 17.43 0.18
CA GLU A 255 -20.40 16.45 1.27
C GLU A 255 -20.99 17.05 2.56
N LEU A 256 -21.33 18.35 2.57
CA LEU A 256 -21.90 19.00 3.74
C LEU A 256 -23.24 18.33 4.14
N PRO A 257 -23.43 18.02 5.44
CA PRO A 257 -24.70 17.52 5.97
C PRO A 257 -25.89 18.36 5.52
N LYS A 258 -27.01 17.70 5.20
CA LYS A 258 -28.18 18.35 4.59
C LYS A 258 -28.77 19.43 5.48
N GLU A 259 -28.71 19.24 6.80
CA GLU A 259 -29.22 20.15 7.82
C GLU A 259 -28.46 21.49 7.85
N LEU A 260 -27.17 21.48 7.47
CA LEU A 260 -26.31 22.67 7.51
C LEU A 260 -26.36 23.50 6.22
N ARG A 261 -26.80 22.91 5.10
CA ARG A 261 -26.93 23.61 3.81
C ARG A 261 -27.78 24.89 3.88
N PRO A 262 -28.98 24.91 4.48
CA PRO A 262 -29.77 26.14 4.60
C PRO A 262 -29.08 27.18 5.51
N LYS A 263 -28.40 26.76 6.58
CA LYS A 263 -27.69 27.64 7.51
C LYS A 263 -26.49 28.33 6.85
N ILE A 264 -25.67 27.58 6.12
CA ILE A 264 -24.53 28.14 5.35
C ILE A 264 -25.04 29.08 4.27
N ARG A 265 -26.13 28.74 3.59
CA ARG A 265 -26.75 29.61 2.57
C ARG A 265 -27.21 30.94 3.14
N HIS A 266 -27.84 30.91 4.33
CA HIS A 266 -28.23 32.13 5.04
C HIS A 266 -26.98 32.96 5.39
N LEU A 267 -25.99 32.35 6.04
CA LEU A 267 -24.74 33.01 6.44
C LEU A 267 -24.01 33.68 5.27
N VAL A 268 -23.91 33.03 4.12
CA VAL A 268 -23.23 33.60 2.93
C VAL A 268 -24.01 34.78 2.35
N LYS A 269 -25.34 34.81 2.52
CA LYS A 269 -26.20 35.85 1.96
C LYS A 269 -26.35 37.06 2.89
N THR A 270 -26.52 36.84 4.18
CA THR A 270 -26.82 37.90 5.17
C THR A 270 -25.60 38.30 6.00
N GLY A 271 -24.56 37.46 6.07
CA GLY A 271 -23.47 37.62 7.03
C GLY A 271 -23.83 37.15 8.44
N GLU A 272 -25.06 36.67 8.67
CA GLU A 272 -25.57 36.33 10.00
C GLU A 272 -25.67 34.83 10.22
N TYR A 273 -25.44 34.39 11.46
CA TYR A 273 -25.73 33.03 11.91
C TYR A 273 -26.27 33.02 13.33
N THR A 274 -27.01 31.96 13.65
CA THR A 274 -27.48 31.69 15.01
C THR A 274 -26.67 30.54 15.62
N PRO A 275 -26.06 30.71 16.81
CA PRO A 275 -25.46 29.62 17.56
C PRO A 275 -26.45 28.49 17.83
N ILE A 276 -25.96 27.28 18.08
CA ILE A 276 -26.83 26.15 18.38
C ILE A 276 -27.34 26.26 19.80
N THR A 277 -28.66 26.17 19.96
CA THR A 277 -29.35 26.14 21.25
C THR A 277 -29.73 24.73 21.64
N ARG A 278 -29.90 24.49 22.94
CA ARG A 278 -30.70 23.36 23.43
C ARG A 278 -32.18 23.73 23.40
N ASP A 279 -33.06 22.74 23.43
CA ASP A 279 -34.50 22.97 23.46
C ASP A 279 -34.87 23.88 24.65
N GLY A 280 -35.45 25.05 24.37
CA GLY A 280 -35.86 26.06 25.36
C GLY A 280 -34.90 27.24 25.57
N GLU A 281 -33.74 27.29 24.91
CA GLU A 281 -32.82 28.44 24.97
C GLU A 281 -33.04 29.43 23.80
N GLU A 282 -33.12 30.72 24.12
CA GLU A 282 -33.13 31.80 23.11
C GLU A 282 -31.70 32.07 22.62
N ALA A 283 -31.50 32.11 21.30
CA ALA A 283 -30.24 32.55 20.68
C ALA A 283 -30.45 33.79 19.83
N SER A 284 -29.62 34.81 20.09
CA SER A 284 -29.53 36.00 19.26
C SER A 284 -28.70 35.74 17.99
N PRO A 285 -29.10 36.30 16.83
CA PRO A 285 -28.29 36.30 15.63
C PRO A 285 -26.94 37.00 15.87
N ARG A 286 -25.86 36.43 15.32
CA ARG A 286 -24.50 37.00 15.34
C ARG A 286 -24.03 37.33 13.94
N GLN A 287 -23.27 38.41 13.82
CA GLN A 287 -22.66 38.86 12.57
C GLN A 287 -21.27 38.25 12.39
N SER A 288 -21.01 37.63 11.24
CA SER A 288 -19.71 37.08 10.87
C SER A 288 -18.98 38.03 9.93
N GLN A 289 -17.74 38.38 10.27
CA GLN A 289 -16.85 39.15 9.39
C GLN A 289 -15.98 38.26 8.50
N ALA A 290 -16.17 36.94 8.54
CA ALA A 290 -15.33 35.99 7.84
C ALA A 290 -15.54 36.04 6.32
N ARG A 291 -14.46 35.84 5.57
CA ARG A 291 -14.51 35.62 4.12
C ARG A 291 -14.74 34.12 3.85
N PHE A 292 -15.60 33.80 2.88
CA PHE A 292 -15.92 32.41 2.55
C PHE A 292 -15.34 31.97 1.21
N ILE A 293 -14.68 30.81 1.20
CA ILE A 293 -14.24 30.11 -0.01
C ILE A 293 -14.75 28.67 0.05
N PHE A 294 -15.35 28.22 -1.03
CA PHE A 294 -15.92 26.87 -1.16
C PHE A 294 -15.15 26.09 -2.22
N THR A 295 -14.89 24.81 -1.99
CA THR A 295 -14.46 23.91 -3.06
C THR A 295 -15.49 22.85 -3.36
N SER A 296 -15.59 22.43 -4.62
CA SER A 296 -16.43 21.30 -5.00
C SER A 296 -15.82 20.42 -6.09
N GLU A 297 -16.25 19.16 -6.15
CA GLU A 297 -15.89 18.21 -7.20
C GLU A 297 -16.89 18.15 -8.35
N ARG A 298 -18.09 18.69 -8.15
CA ARG A 298 -19.16 18.76 -9.13
C ARG A 298 -19.63 20.20 -9.29
N THR A 299 -20.29 20.49 -10.40
CA THR A 299 -21.06 21.72 -10.54
C THR A 299 -22.18 21.70 -9.50
N LEU A 300 -22.45 22.82 -8.86
CA LEU A 300 -23.49 22.94 -7.84
C LEU A 300 -24.48 24.02 -8.28
N PRO A 301 -25.43 23.70 -9.17
CA PRO A 301 -26.36 24.68 -9.73
C PRO A 301 -27.16 25.44 -8.67
N GLU A 302 -27.40 24.82 -7.51
CA GLU A 302 -28.09 25.43 -6.37
C GLU A 302 -27.32 26.61 -5.76
N LEU A 303 -25.99 26.53 -5.75
CA LEU A 303 -25.10 27.58 -5.26
C LEU A 303 -24.74 28.58 -6.37
N GLU A 304 -24.69 28.13 -7.62
CA GLU A 304 -24.37 28.97 -8.80
C GLU A 304 -25.52 29.90 -9.19
N ARG A 305 -26.79 29.46 -9.08
CA ARG A 305 -27.96 30.25 -9.49
C ARG A 305 -28.35 31.33 -8.48
N GLN A 306 -27.86 31.26 -7.25
CA GLN A 306 -28.14 32.25 -6.22
C GLN A 306 -27.03 33.30 -6.25
N GLN A 307 -27.38 34.56 -6.51
CA GLN A 307 -26.49 35.73 -6.66
C GLN A 307 -25.58 36.04 -5.44
N SER A 308 -25.45 35.11 -4.49
CA SER A 308 -24.67 35.21 -3.26
C SER A 308 -23.18 34.88 -3.46
N ILE A 309 -22.80 34.19 -4.54
CA ILE A 309 -21.39 33.88 -4.86
C ILE A 309 -20.86 34.91 -5.85
N GLY A 310 -19.84 35.66 -5.45
CA GLY A 310 -19.27 36.73 -6.29
C GLY A 310 -18.32 36.24 -7.38
N HIS A 311 -17.63 35.13 -7.14
CA HIS A 311 -16.67 34.55 -8.08
C HIS A 311 -16.83 33.04 -8.20
N ILE A 312 -16.92 32.54 -9.42
CA ILE A 312 -16.99 31.10 -9.73
C ILE A 312 -15.76 30.75 -10.58
N ILE A 313 -14.87 29.93 -10.02
CA ILE A 313 -13.61 29.52 -10.63
C ILE A 313 -13.68 28.04 -10.98
N LYS A 314 -13.67 27.73 -12.28
CA LYS A 314 -13.55 26.35 -12.76
C LYS A 314 -12.08 25.99 -12.88
N VAL A 315 -11.65 24.92 -12.22
CA VAL A 315 -10.30 24.36 -12.40
C VAL A 315 -10.37 23.28 -13.47
N PRO A 316 -9.81 23.50 -14.68
CA PRO A 316 -9.85 22.49 -15.74
C PRO A 316 -9.00 21.26 -15.40
N PRO A 317 -9.43 20.04 -15.77
CA PRO A 317 -8.68 18.82 -15.52
C PRO A 317 -7.36 18.79 -16.28
N LEU A 318 -6.42 17.96 -15.82
CA LEU A 318 -5.07 17.91 -16.37
C LEU A 318 -5.07 17.46 -17.84
N ARG A 319 -5.98 16.54 -18.22
CA ARG A 319 -6.13 16.03 -19.60
C ARG A 319 -6.45 17.07 -20.67
N VAL A 320 -7.03 18.22 -20.31
CA VAL A 320 -7.30 19.31 -21.29
C VAL A 320 -6.17 20.34 -21.35
N ARG A 321 -5.20 20.28 -20.43
CA ARG A 321 -4.08 21.20 -20.32
C ARG A 321 -2.73 20.48 -20.43
N LYS A 322 -2.62 19.52 -21.35
CA LYS A 322 -1.44 18.67 -21.57
C LYS A 322 -0.13 19.46 -21.81
N ALA A 323 -0.23 20.67 -22.36
CA ALA A 323 0.93 21.57 -22.54
C ALA A 323 1.57 22.00 -21.19
N ASP A 324 0.82 21.96 -20.09
CA ASP A 324 1.32 22.33 -18.76
C ASP A 324 2.04 21.18 -18.06
N LEU A 325 1.99 19.95 -18.59
CA LEU A 325 2.57 18.75 -17.95
C LEU A 325 4.08 18.85 -17.79
N GLU A 326 4.79 19.28 -18.83
CA GLU A 326 6.26 19.39 -18.78
C GLU A 326 6.73 20.39 -17.71
N PRO A 327 6.23 21.65 -17.69
CA PRO A 327 6.52 22.57 -16.59
C PRO A 327 6.17 22.00 -15.21
N GLN A 328 5.04 21.30 -15.10
CA GLN A 328 4.56 20.73 -13.83
C GLN A 328 5.47 19.60 -13.33
N VAL A 329 5.87 18.68 -14.21
CA VAL A 329 6.82 17.60 -13.89
C VAL A 329 8.17 18.17 -13.48
N ASN A 330 8.69 19.12 -14.26
CA ASN A 330 9.97 19.76 -13.96
C ASN A 330 9.97 20.50 -12.61
N TYR A 331 8.83 21.06 -12.23
CA TYR A 331 8.63 21.66 -10.91
C TYR A 331 8.67 20.60 -9.80
N TYR A 332 7.90 19.52 -9.90
CA TYR A 332 7.88 18.47 -8.89
C TYR A 332 9.25 17.81 -8.73
N ILE A 333 9.96 17.52 -9.82
CA ILE A 333 11.34 17.02 -9.76
C ILE A 333 12.22 17.98 -8.96
N GLY A 334 12.17 19.29 -9.26
CA GLY A 334 12.95 20.29 -8.53
C GLY A 334 12.60 20.36 -7.04
N LEU A 335 11.30 20.24 -6.70
CA LEU A 335 10.81 20.25 -5.33
C LEU A 335 11.37 19.06 -4.52
N TYR A 336 11.25 17.84 -5.06
CA TYR A 336 11.68 16.63 -4.38
C TYR A 336 13.20 16.45 -4.35
N CYS A 337 13.91 16.81 -5.42
CA CYS A 337 15.36 16.79 -5.44
C CYS A 337 15.94 17.76 -4.42
N LYS A 338 15.40 18.98 -4.30
CA LYS A 338 15.85 19.96 -3.29
C LYS A 338 15.58 19.47 -1.86
N ALA A 339 14.41 18.88 -1.61
CA ALA A 339 14.06 18.35 -0.29
C ALA A 339 14.96 17.19 0.15
N LYS A 340 15.49 16.41 -0.80
CA LYS A 340 16.32 15.22 -0.54
C LYS A 340 17.82 15.41 -0.79
N GLY A 341 18.26 16.61 -1.20
CA GLY A 341 19.65 16.87 -1.55
C GLY A 341 20.14 16.10 -2.79
N LEU A 342 19.25 15.80 -3.74
CA LEU A 342 19.57 15.06 -4.96
C LEU A 342 19.81 16.01 -6.15
N ASN A 343 20.63 15.57 -7.11
CA ASN A 343 20.75 16.27 -8.40
C ASN A 343 19.43 16.20 -9.18
N LYS A 344 19.12 17.25 -9.93
CA LYS A 344 17.89 17.34 -10.73
C LYS A 344 18.03 16.51 -12.01
N PRO A 345 17.30 15.39 -12.18
CA PRO A 345 17.31 14.65 -13.44
C PRO A 345 16.51 15.37 -14.52
N THR A 346 16.80 15.05 -15.77
CA THR A 346 16.00 15.43 -16.94
C THR A 346 14.96 14.35 -17.25
N VAL A 347 13.88 14.68 -17.94
CA VAL A 347 12.86 13.71 -18.35
C VAL A 347 13.08 13.35 -19.82
N ALA A 348 13.10 12.05 -20.14
CA ALA A 348 13.25 11.61 -21.52
C ALA A 348 12.05 12.06 -22.40
N PRO A 349 12.27 12.48 -23.66
CA PRO A 349 11.19 12.92 -24.55
C PRO A 349 10.07 11.88 -24.76
N GLU A 350 10.40 10.59 -24.76
CA GLU A 350 9.43 9.48 -24.85
C GLU A 350 8.55 9.41 -23.59
N ALA A 351 9.16 9.57 -22.41
CA ALA A 351 8.47 9.57 -21.13
C ALA A 351 7.47 10.73 -21.06
N LEU A 352 7.89 11.92 -21.50
CA LEU A 352 7.03 13.09 -21.54
C LEU A 352 5.86 12.93 -22.52
N ARG A 353 6.12 12.41 -23.73
CA ARG A 353 5.06 12.11 -24.71
C ARG A 353 4.03 11.13 -24.14
N ARG A 354 4.47 10.10 -23.41
CA ARG A 354 3.55 9.14 -22.77
C ARG A 354 2.77 9.77 -21.62
N LEU A 355 3.40 10.60 -20.78
CA LEU A 355 2.71 11.37 -19.76
C LEU A 355 1.62 12.26 -20.41
N GLN A 356 1.93 12.96 -21.50
CA GLN A 356 0.94 13.72 -22.27
C GLN A 356 -0.16 12.85 -22.90
N GLY A 357 0.15 11.59 -23.22
CA GLY A 357 -0.82 10.62 -23.72
C GLY A 357 -1.81 10.10 -22.68
N TYR A 358 -1.54 10.26 -21.38
CA TYR A 358 -2.35 9.73 -20.30
C TYR A 358 -3.38 10.74 -19.77
N ASP A 359 -4.54 10.24 -19.32
CA ASP A 359 -5.69 11.07 -18.95
C ASP A 359 -5.66 11.59 -17.51
N PHE A 360 -4.81 11.03 -16.64
CA PHE A 360 -4.68 11.39 -15.23
C PHE A 360 -6.02 11.50 -14.49
N PRO A 361 -6.71 10.37 -14.21
CA PRO A 361 -7.95 10.38 -13.42
C PRO A 361 -7.78 11.02 -12.03
N GLY A 362 -6.58 10.98 -11.44
CA GLY A 362 -6.24 11.67 -10.19
C GLY A 362 -5.57 13.04 -10.37
N ASN A 363 -5.56 13.58 -11.59
CA ASN A 363 -5.04 14.90 -11.95
C ASN A 363 -3.63 15.21 -11.39
N LEU A 364 -3.45 16.35 -10.71
CA LEU A 364 -2.15 16.79 -10.20
C LEU A 364 -1.67 15.92 -9.05
N SER A 365 -2.57 15.39 -8.22
CA SER A 365 -2.21 14.48 -7.12
C SER A 365 -1.59 13.18 -7.63
N GLU A 366 -2.15 12.61 -8.69
CA GLU A 366 -1.59 11.43 -9.36
C GLU A 366 -0.23 11.75 -10.00
N LEU A 367 -0.14 12.87 -10.72
CA LEU A 367 1.11 13.30 -11.34
C LEU A 367 2.23 13.53 -10.30
N GLU A 368 1.92 14.20 -9.20
CA GLU A 368 2.86 14.47 -8.10
C GLU A 368 3.41 13.16 -7.52
N SER A 369 2.54 12.20 -7.21
CA SER A 369 2.95 10.88 -6.70
C SER A 369 3.73 10.05 -7.73
N MET A 370 3.42 10.18 -9.02
CA MET A 370 4.19 9.52 -10.08
C MET A 370 5.60 10.09 -10.20
N VAL A 371 5.74 11.41 -10.18
CA VAL A 371 7.05 12.09 -10.25
C VAL A 371 7.88 11.81 -9.00
N GLU A 372 7.27 11.86 -7.82
CA GLU A 372 7.96 11.54 -6.56
C GLU A 372 8.56 10.12 -6.61
N ARG A 373 7.76 9.12 -7.01
CA ARG A 373 8.25 7.74 -7.19
C ARG A 373 9.36 7.67 -8.22
N ALA A 374 9.20 8.34 -9.36
CA ALA A 374 10.17 8.28 -10.43
C ALA A 374 11.54 8.81 -9.97
N VAL A 375 11.55 9.93 -9.25
CA VAL A 375 12.77 10.49 -8.63
C VAL A 375 13.39 9.49 -7.64
N ILE A 376 12.57 8.86 -6.79
CA ILE A 376 13.06 7.87 -5.81
C ILE A 376 13.62 6.60 -6.48
N GLN A 377 12.92 6.05 -7.47
CA GLN A 377 13.30 4.80 -8.15
C GLN A 377 14.52 4.96 -9.05
N SER A 378 14.76 6.16 -9.57
CA SER A 378 15.86 6.43 -10.49
C SER A 378 17.26 6.32 -9.86
N ASN A 379 17.38 6.21 -8.53
CA ASN A 379 18.67 6.08 -7.82
C ASN A 379 19.75 7.05 -8.33
N CYS A 380 19.41 8.34 -8.45
CA CYS A 380 20.30 9.40 -8.94
C CYS A 380 20.68 9.32 -10.43
N ALA A 381 19.94 8.56 -11.26
CA ALA A 381 20.15 8.58 -12.70
C ALA A 381 19.90 10.00 -13.28
N PRO A 382 20.69 10.45 -14.27
CA PRO A 382 20.57 11.80 -14.84
C PRO A 382 19.31 11.99 -15.71
N VAL A 383 18.65 10.90 -16.10
CA VAL A 383 17.48 10.90 -17.00
C VAL A 383 16.40 9.97 -16.46
N LEU A 384 15.16 10.47 -16.35
CA LEU A 384 13.96 9.69 -16.05
C LEU A 384 13.34 9.17 -17.35
N THR A 385 13.44 7.87 -17.59
CA THR A 385 12.87 7.18 -18.76
C THR A 385 11.41 6.79 -18.53
N GLU A 386 10.72 6.40 -19.60
CA GLU A 386 9.32 5.96 -19.56
C GLU A 386 9.08 4.85 -18.53
N GLU A 387 10.02 3.92 -18.44
CA GLU A 387 9.98 2.72 -17.58
C GLU A 387 9.97 3.06 -16.09
N VAL A 388 10.50 4.24 -15.73
CA VAL A 388 10.55 4.73 -14.35
C VAL A 388 9.19 5.34 -13.94
N PHE A 389 8.48 5.99 -14.87
CA PHE A 389 7.13 6.52 -14.60
C PHE A 389 6.06 5.43 -14.66
N TRP A 390 6.20 4.52 -15.60
CA TRP A 390 5.27 3.45 -15.87
C TRP A 390 5.96 2.13 -15.59
N ALA A 391 5.67 1.55 -14.41
CA ALA A 391 5.99 0.15 -14.17
C ALA A 391 5.42 -0.63 -15.36
N VAL A 392 6.29 -1.23 -16.17
CA VAL A 392 5.94 -1.87 -17.42
C VAL A 392 4.85 -2.90 -17.13
N GLY A 393 3.58 -2.55 -17.37
CA GLY A 393 2.54 -3.52 -17.59
C GLY A 393 3.03 -4.34 -18.76
N SER A 394 3.41 -5.60 -18.51
CA SER A 394 4.15 -6.38 -19.48
C SER A 394 3.46 -6.31 -20.84
N LYS A 395 4.20 -5.89 -21.87
CA LYS A 395 3.78 -5.97 -23.29
C LYS A 395 3.38 -7.40 -23.71
N THR A 396 3.48 -8.39 -22.81
CA THR A 396 3.17 -9.81 -23.01
C THR A 396 1.73 -10.20 -22.73
N ARG A 397 0.77 -9.30 -22.44
CA ARG A 397 -0.66 -9.67 -22.28
C ARG A 397 -1.38 -10.14 -23.57
N ARG A 398 -0.72 -10.20 -24.73
CA ARG A 398 -1.30 -10.85 -25.92
C ARG A 398 -1.65 -12.31 -25.57
N PHE A 399 -2.89 -12.72 -25.86
CA PHE A 399 -3.43 -14.07 -25.67
C PHE A 399 -3.72 -14.51 -24.22
N ARG A 400 -4.12 -13.61 -23.31
CA ARG A 400 -4.62 -13.99 -21.98
C ARG A 400 -6.11 -13.68 -21.83
N ILE A 401 -6.91 -14.67 -21.42
CA ILE A 401 -8.36 -14.51 -21.16
C ILE A 401 -8.61 -14.73 -19.67
N ASN A 402 -9.15 -13.73 -18.97
CA ASN A 402 -9.49 -13.87 -17.55
C ASN A 402 -10.80 -14.69 -17.39
N LEU A 403 -10.66 -15.92 -16.92
CA LEU A 403 -11.75 -16.86 -16.69
C LEU A 403 -12.70 -16.40 -15.59
N LEU A 404 -12.22 -15.63 -14.59
CA LEU A 404 -13.06 -15.14 -13.49
C LEU A 404 -14.05 -14.04 -13.93
N ASN A 405 -13.70 -13.30 -14.98
CA ASN A 405 -14.60 -12.30 -15.56
C ASN A 405 -15.60 -12.95 -16.52
N SER A 406 -15.14 -13.98 -17.26
CA SER A 406 -15.97 -14.70 -18.23
C SER A 406 -17.00 -15.62 -17.56
N TYR A 407 -16.65 -16.22 -16.41
CA TYR A 407 -17.50 -17.15 -15.67
C TYR A 407 -17.67 -16.72 -14.19
N PRO A 408 -18.68 -15.89 -13.87
CA PRO A 408 -18.88 -15.39 -12.50
C PRO A 408 -19.14 -16.49 -11.46
N ARG A 409 -19.83 -17.58 -11.85
CA ARG A 409 -20.07 -18.74 -10.99
C ARG A 409 -18.77 -19.42 -10.56
N LEU A 410 -17.77 -19.47 -11.44
CA LEU A 410 -16.44 -20.01 -11.13
C LEU A 410 -15.76 -19.17 -10.05
N ARG A 411 -15.82 -17.83 -10.16
CA ARG A 411 -15.29 -16.92 -9.13
C ARG A 411 -15.97 -17.14 -7.78
N GLN A 412 -17.30 -17.32 -7.78
CA GLN A 412 -18.04 -17.58 -6.54
C GLN A 412 -17.63 -18.92 -5.91
N PHE A 413 -17.51 -19.99 -6.70
CA PHE A 413 -17.05 -21.29 -6.23
C PHE A 413 -15.63 -21.22 -5.65
N LEU A 414 -14.67 -20.62 -6.37
CA LEU A 414 -13.28 -20.52 -5.93
C LEU A 414 -13.08 -19.62 -4.69
N ARG A 415 -14.01 -18.70 -4.41
CA ARG A 415 -14.04 -17.88 -3.18
C ARG A 415 -14.78 -18.54 -2.03
N SER A 416 -15.57 -19.58 -2.29
CA SER A 416 -16.34 -20.27 -1.27
C SER A 416 -15.44 -21.09 -0.34
N PRO A 417 -15.90 -21.45 0.87
CA PRO A 417 -15.17 -22.36 1.75
C PRO A 417 -15.08 -23.79 1.18
N TRP A 418 -15.84 -24.12 0.13
CA TRP A 418 -15.69 -25.41 -0.56
C TRP A 418 -14.30 -25.60 -1.15
N TRP A 419 -13.74 -24.55 -1.77
CA TRP A 419 -12.41 -24.61 -2.39
C TRP A 419 -11.34 -23.90 -1.55
N PRO A 420 -10.19 -24.54 -1.23
CA PRO A 420 -9.98 -25.98 -1.12
C PRO A 420 -10.36 -26.52 0.27
N ASP A 421 -10.75 -25.68 1.23
CA ASP A 421 -10.81 -26.02 2.66
C ASP A 421 -11.75 -27.20 2.98
N ARG A 422 -13.02 -27.17 2.54
CA ARG A 422 -13.94 -28.31 2.82
C ARG A 422 -13.53 -29.59 2.10
N ILE A 423 -13.01 -29.50 0.88
CA ILE A 423 -12.49 -30.68 0.15
C ILE A 423 -11.34 -31.30 0.96
N ASN A 424 -10.42 -30.46 1.44
CA ASN A 424 -9.25 -30.90 2.18
C ASN A 424 -9.61 -31.53 3.53
N TYR A 425 -10.33 -30.81 4.38
CA TYR A 425 -10.64 -31.27 5.73
C TYR A 425 -11.75 -32.34 5.76
N GLY A 426 -12.66 -32.34 4.77
CA GLY A 426 -13.77 -33.30 4.72
C GLY A 426 -13.42 -34.59 3.97
N ILE A 427 -12.83 -34.50 2.78
CA ILE A 427 -12.64 -35.63 1.87
C ILE A 427 -11.18 -36.08 1.86
N THR A 428 -10.23 -35.19 1.57
CA THR A 428 -8.84 -35.59 1.37
C THR A 428 -8.21 -36.16 2.64
N PHE A 429 -8.44 -35.53 3.79
CA PHE A 429 -7.93 -36.00 5.09
C PHE A 429 -8.42 -37.42 5.41
N THR A 430 -9.73 -37.66 5.29
CA THR A 430 -10.35 -38.94 5.63
C THR A 430 -9.98 -40.03 4.63
N LEU A 431 -10.06 -39.74 3.33
CA LEU A 431 -9.71 -40.68 2.27
C LEU A 431 -8.25 -41.12 2.37
N PHE A 432 -7.32 -40.20 2.64
CA PHE A 432 -5.91 -40.55 2.76
C PHE A 432 -5.62 -41.45 3.97
N ALA A 433 -6.27 -41.20 5.12
CA ALA A 433 -6.16 -42.08 6.28
C ALA A 433 -6.58 -43.52 5.94
N VAL A 434 -7.70 -43.66 5.22
CA VAL A 434 -8.21 -44.96 4.77
C VAL A 434 -7.24 -45.64 3.81
N VAL A 435 -6.70 -44.91 2.82
CA VAL A 435 -5.71 -45.44 1.87
C VAL A 435 -4.47 -45.97 2.60
N VAL A 436 -3.92 -45.20 3.54
CA VAL A 436 -2.75 -45.64 4.33
C VAL A 436 -3.07 -46.86 5.18
N ALA A 437 -4.26 -46.92 5.79
CA ALA A 437 -4.69 -48.08 6.57
C ALA A 437 -4.80 -49.34 5.69
N ILE A 438 -5.34 -49.22 4.47
CA ILE A 438 -5.43 -50.34 3.51
C ILE A 438 -4.03 -50.81 3.07
N LEU A 439 -3.05 -49.92 2.92
CA LEU A 439 -1.68 -50.31 2.55
C LEU A 439 -0.97 -51.10 3.67
N TRP A 440 -1.25 -50.77 4.93
CA TRP A 440 -0.61 -51.42 6.09
C TRP A 440 -1.30 -52.73 6.50
N PHE A 441 -2.63 -52.73 6.52
CA PHE A 441 -3.41 -53.85 7.06
C PHE A 441 -4.11 -54.69 5.99
N GLY A 442 -4.17 -54.20 4.75
CA GLY A 442 -4.77 -54.91 3.63
C GLY A 442 -3.82 -55.90 2.95
N PRO A 443 -4.30 -56.56 1.87
CA PRO A 443 -3.50 -57.48 1.09
C PRO A 443 -2.21 -56.83 0.59
N GLN A 444 -1.10 -57.57 0.59
CA GLN A 444 0.21 -56.97 0.29
C GLN A 444 0.55 -56.92 -1.21
N SER A 445 -0.24 -57.60 -2.03
CA SER A 445 -0.06 -57.68 -3.48
C SER A 445 -1.01 -56.78 -4.25
N ARG A 446 -0.54 -56.28 -5.40
CA ARG A 446 -1.26 -55.33 -6.27
C ARG A 446 -2.58 -55.87 -6.83
N ASP A 447 -2.66 -57.16 -7.13
CA ASP A 447 -3.86 -57.82 -7.65
C ASP A 447 -5.04 -57.82 -6.65
N ARG A 448 -4.76 -57.59 -5.36
CA ARG A 448 -5.76 -57.65 -4.28
C ARG A 448 -5.87 -56.38 -3.46
N ASN A 449 -5.08 -55.34 -3.76
CA ASN A 449 -5.06 -54.11 -2.98
C ASN A 449 -5.40 -52.90 -3.85
N ILE A 450 -6.60 -52.35 -3.67
CA ILE A 450 -7.04 -51.17 -4.43
C ILE A 450 -6.20 -49.92 -4.14
N ALA A 451 -5.61 -49.79 -2.95
CA ALA A 451 -4.81 -48.62 -2.61
C ALA A 451 -3.53 -48.54 -3.47
N LEU A 452 -2.93 -49.68 -3.82
CA LEU A 452 -1.81 -49.73 -4.77
C LEU A 452 -2.25 -49.26 -6.16
N ASN A 453 -3.37 -49.76 -6.68
CA ASN A 453 -3.86 -49.37 -8.01
C ASN A 453 -4.26 -47.90 -8.07
N LEU A 454 -4.92 -47.39 -7.03
CA LEU A 454 -5.29 -45.98 -6.93
C LEU A 454 -4.07 -45.06 -7.03
N PHE A 455 -2.98 -45.41 -6.33
CA PHE A 455 -1.78 -44.59 -6.26
C PHE A 455 -0.83 -44.78 -7.47
N TRP A 456 -0.57 -46.01 -7.88
CA TRP A 456 0.41 -46.29 -8.94
C TRP A 456 -0.21 -46.32 -10.34
N ALA A 457 -1.41 -46.87 -10.49
CA ALA A 457 -2.03 -47.03 -11.80
C ALA A 457 -2.85 -45.82 -12.24
N TRP A 458 -3.62 -45.19 -11.35
CA TRP A 458 -4.59 -44.15 -11.73
C TRP A 458 -4.13 -42.73 -11.42
N TRP A 459 -3.47 -42.52 -10.28
CA TRP A 459 -3.05 -41.17 -9.88
C TRP A 459 -2.01 -40.57 -10.83
N TRP A 460 -0.97 -41.33 -11.20
CA TRP A 460 0.08 -40.87 -12.12
C TRP A 460 -0.43 -40.38 -13.48
N PRO A 461 -1.16 -41.18 -14.28
CA PRO A 461 -1.63 -40.72 -15.59
C PRO A 461 -2.64 -39.57 -15.46
N LEU A 462 -3.51 -39.59 -14.44
CA LEU A 462 -4.47 -38.50 -14.21
C LEU A 462 -3.75 -37.17 -13.93
N VAL A 463 -2.75 -37.20 -13.05
CA VAL A 463 -2.01 -36.02 -12.63
C VAL A 463 -1.15 -35.47 -13.77
N LEU A 464 -0.46 -36.33 -14.52
CA LEU A 464 0.32 -35.93 -15.70
C LEU A 464 -0.56 -35.36 -16.83
N LEU A 465 -1.77 -35.90 -17.03
CA LEU A 465 -2.73 -35.39 -18.00
C LEU A 465 -3.30 -34.01 -17.60
N ILE A 466 -3.55 -33.79 -16.30
CA ILE A 466 -4.14 -32.54 -15.79
C ILE A 466 -3.15 -31.37 -15.84
N PHE A 467 -1.85 -31.61 -15.67
CA PHE A 467 -0.85 -30.55 -15.52
C PHE A 467 -0.79 -29.52 -16.65
N PRO A 468 -0.78 -29.92 -17.94
CA PRO A 468 -0.84 -28.97 -19.07
C PRO A 468 -2.04 -28.03 -19.04
N PHE A 469 -3.11 -28.39 -18.34
CA PHE A 469 -4.32 -27.58 -18.30
C PHE A 469 -4.41 -26.75 -17.01
N LEU A 470 -4.26 -27.39 -15.85
CA LEU A 470 -4.57 -26.79 -14.54
C LEU A 470 -3.35 -26.49 -13.68
N GLY A 471 -2.12 -26.69 -14.17
CA GLY A 471 -0.91 -26.40 -13.38
C GLY A 471 -0.87 -27.18 -12.06
N ARG A 472 -0.38 -26.59 -10.97
CA ARG A 472 -0.18 -27.30 -9.68
C ARG A 472 -1.47 -27.48 -8.85
N ILE A 473 -2.64 -27.62 -9.48
CA ILE A 473 -3.92 -27.70 -8.76
C ILE A 473 -3.98 -28.88 -7.78
N TRP A 474 -3.32 -30.00 -8.08
CA TRP A 474 -3.21 -31.12 -7.12
C TRP A 474 -2.60 -30.69 -5.78
N CYS A 475 -1.67 -29.74 -5.78
CA CYS A 475 -1.03 -29.25 -4.56
C CYS A 475 -1.98 -28.43 -3.67
N SER A 476 -3.12 -27.93 -4.16
CA SER A 476 -4.15 -27.34 -3.30
C SER A 476 -4.95 -28.39 -2.54
N VAL A 477 -5.07 -29.61 -3.09
CA VAL A 477 -5.82 -30.74 -2.52
C VAL A 477 -4.94 -31.90 -2.06
N CYS A 478 -3.66 -31.62 -1.81
CA CYS A 478 -2.66 -32.62 -1.46
C CYS A 478 -2.86 -33.14 -0.02
N PRO A 479 -2.92 -34.47 0.19
CA PRO A 479 -3.13 -35.04 1.53
C PRO A 479 -1.99 -34.73 2.49
N PHE A 480 -0.73 -34.82 2.04
CA PHE A 480 0.46 -34.64 2.89
C PHE A 480 0.45 -33.29 3.63
N MET A 481 0.03 -32.23 2.95
CA MET A 481 0.03 -30.89 3.54
C MET A 481 -1.13 -30.66 4.51
N ILE A 482 -2.23 -31.38 4.37
CA ILE A 482 -3.39 -31.21 5.27
C ILE A 482 -3.04 -31.69 6.68
N TYR A 483 -2.36 -32.84 6.78
CA TYR A 483 -1.82 -33.31 8.06
C TYR A 483 -0.81 -32.32 8.65
N GLY A 484 0.05 -31.74 7.81
CA GLY A 484 0.97 -30.68 8.23
C GLY A 484 0.26 -29.42 8.74
N GLU A 485 -0.81 -28.97 8.09
CA GLU A 485 -1.59 -27.80 8.53
C GLU A 485 -2.36 -28.07 9.83
N ILE A 486 -2.90 -29.28 10.00
CA ILE A 486 -3.55 -29.69 11.25
C ILE A 486 -2.52 -29.68 12.38
N ALA A 487 -1.35 -30.30 12.16
CA ALA A 487 -0.26 -30.31 13.13
C ALA A 487 0.17 -28.88 13.49
N GLN A 488 0.34 -28.00 12.50
CA GLN A 488 0.69 -26.60 12.72
C GLN A 488 -0.38 -25.84 13.51
N LYS A 489 -1.67 -26.06 13.24
CA LYS A 489 -2.78 -25.48 14.01
C LYS A 489 -2.76 -25.96 15.47
N ILE A 490 -2.52 -27.25 15.69
CA ILE A 490 -2.38 -27.84 17.03
C ILE A 490 -1.17 -27.22 17.75
N THR A 491 -0.01 -27.14 17.09
CA THR A 491 1.19 -26.51 17.65
C THR A 491 0.95 -25.06 18.02
N ASN A 492 0.32 -24.26 17.16
CA ASN A 492 0.00 -22.86 17.49
C ASN A 492 -1.02 -22.72 18.64
N ARG A 493 -1.90 -23.72 18.82
CA ARG A 493 -2.88 -23.74 19.91
C ARG A 493 -2.23 -24.05 21.26
N PHE A 494 -1.28 -24.98 21.31
CA PHE A 494 -0.62 -25.40 22.56
C PHE A 494 0.69 -24.65 22.85
N PHE A 495 1.41 -24.20 21.82
CA PHE A 495 2.74 -23.57 21.89
C PHE A 495 2.80 -22.31 20.99
N PRO A 496 2.08 -21.22 21.33
CA PRO A 496 2.07 -20.01 20.52
C PRO A 496 3.48 -19.39 20.41
N GLY A 497 3.87 -19.01 19.20
CA GLY A 497 5.17 -18.37 18.92
C GLY A 497 6.36 -19.33 18.76
N SER A 498 6.15 -20.63 18.79
CA SER A 498 7.21 -21.65 18.62
C SER A 498 7.71 -21.82 17.17
N LEU A 499 6.91 -21.41 16.18
CA LEU A 499 7.22 -21.56 14.75
C LEU A 499 8.31 -20.59 14.30
N ARG A 500 9.33 -21.11 13.61
CA ARG A 500 10.41 -20.31 13.04
C ARG A 500 10.03 -19.72 11.68
N SER A 501 10.55 -18.55 11.36
CA SER A 501 10.46 -17.96 10.01
C SER A 501 11.36 -18.71 9.02
N TRP A 502 11.10 -18.52 7.72
CA TRP A 502 11.83 -19.25 6.67
C TRP A 502 13.29 -18.78 6.54
N PRO A 503 14.28 -19.70 6.53
CA PRO A 503 15.66 -19.37 6.17
C PRO A 503 15.81 -19.21 4.65
N ARG A 504 15.22 -18.14 4.08
CA ARG A 504 15.02 -17.97 2.63
C ARG A 504 16.28 -18.11 1.80
N THR A 505 17.39 -17.49 2.20
CA THR A 505 18.65 -17.52 1.45
C THR A 505 19.22 -18.93 1.30
N GLN A 506 19.20 -19.71 2.38
CA GLN A 506 19.67 -21.11 2.35
C GLN A 506 18.67 -22.00 1.61
N ALA A 507 17.38 -21.81 1.83
CA ALA A 507 16.32 -22.60 1.21
C ALA A 507 16.25 -22.39 -0.31
N GLU A 508 16.44 -21.17 -0.80
CA GLU A 508 16.50 -20.87 -2.24
C GLU A 508 17.76 -21.46 -2.90
N ARG A 509 18.89 -21.50 -2.17
CA ARG A 509 20.15 -22.06 -2.67
C ARG A 509 20.14 -23.58 -2.75
N TRP A 510 19.62 -24.25 -1.71
CA TRP A 510 19.74 -25.70 -1.54
C TRP A 510 18.45 -26.48 -1.75
N GLY A 511 17.28 -25.86 -1.61
CA GLY A 511 15.99 -26.56 -1.68
C GLY A 511 15.78 -27.33 -2.98
N GLY A 512 16.13 -26.73 -4.12
CA GLY A 512 16.05 -27.41 -5.42
C GLY A 512 16.93 -28.67 -5.52
N TRP A 513 18.14 -28.64 -4.95
CA TRP A 513 19.02 -29.80 -4.89
C TRP A 513 18.51 -30.88 -3.94
N PHE A 514 17.87 -30.48 -2.84
CA PHE A 514 17.24 -31.40 -1.89
C PHE A 514 16.06 -32.14 -2.54
N VAL A 515 15.22 -31.41 -3.28
CA VAL A 515 14.13 -31.96 -4.09
C VAL A 515 14.67 -32.98 -5.11
N PHE A 516 15.71 -32.62 -5.86
CA PHE A 516 16.37 -33.53 -6.81
C PHE A 516 16.87 -34.80 -6.11
N GLY A 517 17.63 -34.66 -5.02
CA GLY A 517 18.21 -35.80 -4.31
C GLY A 517 17.15 -36.73 -3.71
N MET A 518 16.10 -36.18 -3.10
CA MET A 518 15.01 -36.99 -2.55
C MET A 518 14.18 -37.66 -3.65
N PHE A 519 13.93 -37.00 -4.78
CA PHE A 519 13.23 -37.63 -5.90
C PHE A 519 14.07 -38.78 -6.49
N ALA A 520 15.38 -38.59 -6.64
CA ALA A 520 16.28 -39.65 -7.10
C ALA A 520 16.31 -40.84 -6.13
N LEU A 521 16.34 -40.59 -4.82
CA LEU A 521 16.26 -41.64 -3.80
C LEU A 521 14.95 -42.42 -3.90
N ILE A 522 13.83 -41.74 -4.14
CA ILE A 522 12.52 -42.39 -4.30
C ILE A 522 12.52 -43.28 -5.54
N LEU A 523 13.02 -42.80 -6.68
CA LEU A 523 13.12 -43.61 -7.91
C LEU A 523 14.00 -44.85 -7.74
N LEU A 524 15.14 -44.70 -7.05
CA LEU A 524 16.01 -45.83 -6.76
C LEU A 524 15.35 -46.83 -5.81
N TRP A 525 14.63 -46.34 -4.79
CA TRP A 525 13.87 -47.22 -3.90
C TRP A 525 12.78 -47.97 -4.67
N GLU A 526 12.04 -47.24 -5.51
CA GLU A 526 10.98 -47.79 -6.35
C GLU A 526 11.46 -48.99 -7.17
N GLU A 527 12.59 -48.82 -7.88
CA GLU A 527 13.19 -49.84 -8.73
C GLU A 527 13.82 -50.99 -7.93
N LEU A 528 14.62 -50.69 -6.90
CA LEU A 528 15.39 -51.70 -6.16
C LEU A 528 14.52 -52.65 -5.32
N TRP A 529 13.36 -52.20 -4.83
CA TRP A 529 12.48 -52.98 -3.95
C TRP A 529 11.09 -53.26 -4.53
N ASN A 530 10.88 -52.97 -5.82
CA ASN A 530 9.61 -53.21 -6.51
C ASN A 530 8.41 -52.60 -5.75
N LEU A 531 8.54 -51.30 -5.46
CA LEU A 531 7.64 -50.58 -4.57
C LEU A 531 6.19 -50.56 -5.07
N GLU A 532 6.00 -50.49 -6.39
CA GLU A 532 4.70 -50.46 -7.05
C GLU A 532 3.84 -51.71 -6.79
N ASN A 533 4.46 -52.83 -6.45
CA ASN A 533 3.78 -54.10 -6.24
C ASN A 533 3.70 -54.52 -4.76
N THR A 534 4.27 -53.72 -3.84
CA THR A 534 4.36 -54.04 -2.40
C THR A 534 3.64 -52.99 -1.55
N ALA A 535 2.49 -53.36 -0.97
CA ALA A 535 1.62 -52.41 -0.27
C ALA A 535 2.26 -51.77 0.97
N TYR A 536 2.92 -52.57 1.81
CA TYR A 536 3.59 -52.09 3.03
C TYR A 536 4.68 -51.07 2.72
N LEU A 537 5.54 -51.35 1.74
CA LEU A 537 6.63 -50.44 1.36
C LEU A 537 6.05 -49.13 0.78
N SER A 538 5.02 -49.22 -0.06
CA SER A 538 4.29 -48.04 -0.56
C SER A 538 3.67 -47.22 0.58
N GLY A 539 3.09 -47.88 1.59
CA GLY A 539 2.57 -47.24 2.79
C GLY A 539 3.67 -46.54 3.61
N CYS A 540 4.84 -47.16 3.75
CA CYS A 540 6.02 -46.57 4.38
C CYS A 540 6.50 -45.32 3.65
N LEU A 541 6.55 -45.33 2.31
CA LEU A 541 6.90 -44.14 1.52
C LEU A 541 5.93 -42.99 1.79
N LEU A 542 4.61 -43.25 1.73
CA LEU A 542 3.59 -42.23 1.97
C LEU A 542 3.67 -41.67 3.40
N MET A 543 3.92 -42.53 4.39
CA MET A 543 4.11 -42.10 5.78
C MET A 543 5.38 -41.29 5.97
N LEU A 544 6.48 -41.63 5.29
CA LEU A 544 7.73 -40.88 5.36
C LEU A 544 7.56 -39.48 4.77
N ILE A 545 6.92 -39.34 3.62
CA ILE A 545 6.62 -38.04 3.01
C ILE A 545 5.67 -37.23 3.90
N THR A 546 4.65 -37.87 4.48
CA THR A 546 3.70 -37.23 5.41
C THR A 546 4.41 -36.75 6.68
N ALA A 547 5.28 -37.58 7.26
CA ALA A 547 6.07 -37.25 8.43
C ALA A 547 6.99 -36.06 8.14
N GLY A 548 7.65 -36.03 6.98
CA GLY A 548 8.42 -34.85 6.54
C GLY A 548 7.55 -33.60 6.48
N ALA A 549 6.37 -33.66 5.85
CA ALA A 549 5.46 -32.53 5.79
C ALA A 549 5.01 -32.06 7.19
N VAL A 550 4.70 -32.98 8.12
CA VAL A 550 4.30 -32.67 9.50
C VAL A 550 5.46 -32.04 10.28
N VAL A 551 6.63 -32.66 10.29
CA VAL A 551 7.82 -32.17 11.01
C VAL A 551 8.14 -30.74 10.59
N PHE A 552 8.23 -30.47 9.29
CA PHE A 552 8.54 -29.11 8.81
C PHE A 552 7.40 -28.11 9.07
N SER A 553 6.15 -28.55 9.18
CA SER A 553 5.01 -27.68 9.52
C SER A 553 4.93 -27.31 11.01
N VAL A 554 5.47 -28.17 11.88
CA VAL A 554 5.63 -27.91 13.32
C VAL A 554 6.87 -27.07 13.62
N LEU A 555 7.89 -27.10 12.75
CA LEU A 555 9.12 -26.33 12.92
C LEU A 555 9.06 -24.92 12.31
N PHE A 556 8.47 -24.79 11.12
CA PHE A 556 8.43 -23.54 10.36
C PHE A 556 7.01 -23.08 10.13
N GLU A 557 6.82 -21.76 10.05
CA GLU A 557 5.53 -21.16 9.71
C GLU A 557 5.10 -21.49 8.27
N ARG A 558 3.78 -21.60 8.02
CA ARG A 558 3.17 -21.86 6.70
C ARG A 558 3.70 -23.14 6.01
N ARG A 559 3.58 -23.24 4.67
CA ARG A 559 3.88 -24.45 3.89
C ARG A 559 5.34 -24.48 3.37
N PHE A 560 6.33 -24.48 4.28
CA PHE A 560 7.76 -24.54 3.90
C PHE A 560 8.10 -25.79 3.07
N TRP A 561 7.61 -26.97 3.50
CA TRP A 561 7.84 -28.25 2.83
C TRP A 561 7.42 -28.22 1.35
N CYS A 562 6.21 -27.73 1.07
CA CYS A 562 5.67 -27.66 -0.30
C CYS A 562 6.48 -26.75 -1.24
N ARG A 563 7.20 -25.79 -0.65
CA ARG A 563 7.99 -24.79 -1.38
C ARG A 563 9.37 -25.30 -1.77
N TYR A 564 10.09 -25.89 -0.81
CA TYR A 564 11.53 -26.12 -0.95
C TYR A 564 11.97 -27.59 -0.83
N LEU A 565 11.11 -28.49 -0.35
CA LEU A 565 11.54 -29.85 0.00
C LEU A 565 10.72 -30.93 -0.70
N CYS A 566 9.43 -30.72 -0.94
CA CYS A 566 8.54 -31.75 -1.47
C CYS A 566 8.99 -32.25 -2.87
N PRO A 567 9.28 -33.56 -3.05
CA PRO A 567 9.83 -34.09 -4.29
C PRO A 567 8.77 -34.09 -5.41
N ILE A 568 7.58 -34.62 -5.10
CA ILE A 568 6.38 -34.54 -5.94
C ILE A 568 6.03 -33.08 -6.23
N GLY A 569 6.20 -32.20 -5.24
CA GLY A 569 6.05 -30.77 -5.40
C GLY A 569 6.99 -30.24 -6.51
N GLY A 570 8.28 -30.51 -6.42
CA GLY A 570 9.27 -30.10 -7.42
C GLY A 570 8.88 -30.50 -8.84
N MET A 571 8.55 -31.78 -9.04
CA MET A 571 8.07 -32.31 -10.32
C MET A 571 6.82 -31.56 -10.81
N ASN A 572 5.80 -31.44 -9.96
CA ASN A 572 4.55 -30.74 -10.32
C ASN A 572 4.82 -29.27 -10.66
N GLY A 573 5.76 -28.63 -9.97
CA GLY A 573 6.16 -27.25 -10.22
C GLY A 573 6.87 -27.07 -11.55
N LEU A 574 7.68 -28.05 -11.95
CA LEU A 574 8.34 -28.08 -13.24
C LEU A 574 7.31 -28.24 -14.38
N PHE A 575 6.44 -29.24 -14.32
CA PHE A 575 5.41 -29.46 -15.34
C PHE A 575 4.36 -28.34 -15.40
N ALA A 576 4.08 -27.68 -14.26
CA ALA A 576 3.16 -26.55 -14.25
C ALA A 576 3.62 -25.36 -15.11
N LYS A 577 4.90 -25.26 -15.50
CA LYS A 577 5.37 -24.25 -16.46
C LYS A 577 4.77 -24.43 -17.85
N LEU A 578 4.31 -25.65 -18.19
CA LEU A 578 3.59 -25.93 -19.44
C LEU A 578 2.10 -25.55 -19.39
N SER A 579 1.57 -25.22 -18.21
CA SER A 579 0.12 -25.09 -18.02
C SER A 579 -0.52 -23.93 -18.80
N MET A 580 -1.73 -24.19 -19.30
CA MET A 580 -2.59 -23.23 -19.99
C MET A 580 -3.34 -22.28 -19.06
N THR A 581 -3.38 -22.54 -17.76
CA THR A 581 -3.99 -21.64 -16.78
C THR A 581 -2.93 -21.01 -15.88
N GLU A 582 -3.11 -19.76 -15.48
CA GLU A 582 -2.23 -19.08 -14.53
C GLU A 582 -3.05 -18.24 -13.55
N LEU A 583 -2.51 -18.04 -12.35
CA LEU A 583 -3.05 -17.08 -11.41
C LEU A 583 -2.08 -15.91 -11.26
N ARG A 584 -2.55 -14.70 -11.54
CA ARG A 584 -1.76 -13.46 -11.50
C ARG A 584 -2.57 -12.32 -10.88
N ALA A 585 -1.92 -11.20 -10.57
CA ALA A 585 -2.61 -10.00 -10.16
C ALA A 585 -2.28 -8.82 -11.07
N GLN A 586 -3.25 -7.91 -11.23
CA GLN A 586 -3.05 -6.67 -11.94
C GLN A 586 -2.11 -5.76 -11.15
N GLN A 587 -0.83 -5.74 -11.55
CA GLN A 587 0.21 -4.92 -10.93
C GLN A 587 -0.18 -3.44 -10.81
N GLY A 588 -0.91 -2.89 -11.79
CA GLY A 588 -1.48 -1.54 -11.71
C GLY A 588 -2.35 -1.33 -10.46
N ILE A 589 -3.39 -2.16 -10.27
CA ILE A 589 -4.26 -2.07 -9.08
C ILE A 589 -3.48 -2.38 -7.79
N CYS A 590 -2.61 -3.39 -7.81
CA CYS A 590 -1.81 -3.73 -6.64
C CYS A 590 -0.86 -2.60 -6.21
N SER A 591 -0.29 -1.86 -7.16
CA SER A 591 0.67 -0.79 -6.88
C SER A 591 0.01 0.56 -6.62
N ALA A 592 -1.14 0.84 -7.26
CA ALA A 592 -1.83 2.12 -7.17
C ALA A 592 -2.87 2.19 -6.05
N THR A 593 -3.53 1.08 -5.73
CA THR A 593 -4.72 1.09 -4.85
C THR A 593 -4.52 0.25 -3.58
N CYS A 594 -3.72 -0.83 -3.64
CA CYS A 594 -3.59 -1.77 -2.53
C CYS A 594 -2.64 -1.25 -1.44
N THR A 595 -3.16 -1.07 -0.23
CA THR A 595 -2.38 -0.70 0.96
C THR A 595 -2.21 -1.83 1.97
N THR A 596 -3.01 -2.90 1.86
CA THR A 596 -3.06 -3.94 2.92
C THR A 596 -2.17 -5.15 2.67
N TYR A 597 -1.91 -5.51 1.42
CA TYR A 597 -1.12 -6.69 1.05
C TYR A 597 -1.61 -8.00 1.73
N GLN A 598 -2.90 -8.09 2.06
CA GLN A 598 -3.52 -9.22 2.76
C GLN A 598 -3.38 -10.55 2.00
N CYS A 599 -3.34 -10.51 0.66
CA CYS A 599 -3.06 -11.69 -0.15
C CYS A 599 -1.70 -12.36 0.14
N TYR A 600 -0.72 -11.60 0.66
CA TYR A 600 0.58 -12.11 1.07
C TYR A 600 0.69 -12.26 2.59
N ARG A 601 0.36 -11.22 3.37
CA ARG A 601 0.53 -11.25 4.84
C ARG A 601 -0.58 -11.98 5.59
N GLY A 602 -1.80 -11.99 5.05
CA GLY A 602 -3.01 -12.30 5.79
C GLY A 602 -3.56 -11.06 6.51
N GLY A 603 -4.79 -11.16 7.00
CA GLY A 603 -5.44 -10.10 7.75
C GLY A 603 -6.98 -10.22 7.76
N PRO A 604 -7.65 -9.29 8.46
CA PRO A 604 -9.11 -9.29 8.62
C PRO A 604 -9.83 -8.97 7.31
N GLU A 605 -11.14 -9.24 7.28
CA GLU A 605 -12.00 -8.89 6.14
C GLU A 605 -11.91 -7.38 5.81
N LYS A 606 -11.76 -7.05 4.53
CA LYS A 606 -11.70 -5.67 4.03
C LYS A 606 -12.18 -5.60 2.58
N GLY A 607 -13.14 -4.73 2.29
CA GLY A 607 -13.69 -4.58 0.93
C GLY A 607 -14.31 -5.90 0.44
N GLU A 608 -13.93 -6.38 -0.74
CA GLU A 608 -14.30 -7.74 -1.19
C GLU A 608 -13.45 -8.87 -0.58
N GLY A 609 -12.36 -8.53 0.13
CA GLY A 609 -11.40 -9.50 0.64
C GLY A 609 -11.87 -10.12 1.96
N GLN A 610 -11.96 -11.44 2.03
CA GLN A 610 -12.29 -12.22 3.22
C GLN A 610 -11.11 -12.29 4.20
N GLU A 611 -11.40 -12.62 5.47
CA GLU A 611 -10.36 -12.94 6.45
C GLU A 611 -9.55 -14.18 6.00
N THR A 612 -8.22 -14.03 5.95
CA THR A 612 -7.32 -15.14 5.57
C THR A 612 -5.96 -15.02 6.26
N GLY A 613 -5.23 -16.14 6.36
CA GLY A 613 -3.82 -16.17 6.78
C GLY A 613 -2.81 -15.74 5.71
N GLY A 614 -3.28 -15.24 4.55
CA GLY A 614 -2.43 -14.88 3.42
C GLY A 614 -1.90 -16.10 2.64
N CYS A 615 -1.06 -15.86 1.63
CA CYS A 615 -0.56 -16.93 0.76
C CYS A 615 0.24 -17.98 1.58
N PRO A 616 -0.14 -19.27 1.52
CA PRO A 616 0.51 -20.31 2.31
C PRO A 616 1.96 -20.61 1.88
N LEU A 617 2.36 -20.15 0.70
CA LEU A 617 3.73 -20.27 0.17
C LEU A 617 4.54 -18.97 0.19
N TYR A 618 4.07 -17.92 0.89
CA TYR A 618 4.72 -16.61 0.87
C TYR A 618 4.95 -16.06 -0.56
N SER A 619 3.97 -16.24 -1.44
CA SER A 619 4.06 -15.75 -2.82
C SER A 619 3.05 -14.63 -3.02
N HIS A 620 3.52 -13.45 -3.46
CA HIS A 620 2.63 -12.35 -3.81
C HIS A 620 2.17 -12.52 -5.27
N PRO A 621 0.85 -12.54 -5.58
CA PRO A 621 0.36 -12.86 -6.93
C PRO A 621 0.83 -11.88 -8.02
N ALA A 622 1.15 -10.64 -7.65
CA ALA A 622 1.71 -9.65 -8.58
C ALA A 622 3.21 -9.86 -8.91
N GLN A 623 3.92 -10.66 -8.10
CA GLN A 623 5.35 -10.95 -8.26
C GLN A 623 5.61 -12.34 -8.88
N LEU A 624 4.57 -13.15 -9.07
CA LEU A 624 4.69 -14.47 -9.69
C LEU A 624 5.16 -14.33 -11.15
N GLN A 625 6.32 -14.91 -11.46
CA GLN A 625 6.88 -14.93 -12.81
C GLN A 625 6.47 -16.19 -13.57
N ASP A 626 6.44 -17.32 -12.88
CA ASP A 626 6.00 -18.60 -13.40
C ASP A 626 4.99 -19.31 -12.49
N ASN A 627 4.41 -20.41 -12.98
CA ASN A 627 3.46 -21.24 -12.23
C ASN A 627 4.11 -22.26 -11.29
N ARG A 628 5.44 -22.34 -11.22
CA ARG A 628 6.14 -23.23 -10.29
C ARG A 628 5.75 -22.91 -8.86
N ASP A 629 5.57 -21.63 -8.57
CA ASP A 629 5.52 -21.12 -7.21
C ASP A 629 4.10 -21.04 -6.64
N CYS A 630 3.08 -21.21 -7.49
CA CYS A 630 1.67 -21.13 -7.12
C CYS A 630 1.04 -22.52 -7.03
N VAL A 631 0.41 -22.84 -5.89
CA VAL A 631 -0.34 -24.10 -5.68
C VAL A 631 -1.84 -23.96 -5.93
N LEU A 632 -2.29 -22.82 -6.48
CA LEU A 632 -3.68 -22.60 -6.88
C LEU A 632 -4.73 -22.80 -5.76
N CYS A 633 -4.33 -22.52 -4.51
CA CYS A 633 -5.24 -22.55 -3.35
C CYS A 633 -6.27 -21.41 -3.32
N MET A 634 -6.17 -20.43 -4.23
CA MET A 634 -7.05 -19.26 -4.35
C MET A 634 -7.11 -18.35 -3.10
N THR A 635 -6.26 -18.54 -2.09
CA THR A 635 -6.25 -17.68 -0.89
C THR A 635 -6.03 -16.21 -1.24
N CYS A 636 -5.16 -15.92 -2.21
CA CYS A 636 -4.96 -14.55 -2.69
C CYS A 636 -6.20 -13.95 -3.38
N LEU A 637 -7.00 -14.77 -4.09
CA LEU A 637 -8.28 -14.36 -4.65
C LEU A 637 -9.30 -14.07 -3.56
N LYS A 638 -9.35 -14.90 -2.51
CA LYS A 638 -10.20 -14.68 -1.32
C LYS A 638 -9.80 -13.43 -0.54
N ALA A 639 -8.50 -13.16 -0.40
CA ALA A 639 -7.95 -12.09 0.42
C ALA A 639 -7.90 -10.70 -0.25
N CYS A 640 -8.16 -10.59 -1.55
CA CYS A 640 -7.93 -9.33 -2.28
C CYS A 640 -9.09 -8.33 -2.10
N PRO A 641 -8.88 -7.15 -1.50
CA PRO A 641 -9.93 -6.13 -1.31
C PRO A 641 -10.33 -5.43 -2.61
N HIS A 642 -9.47 -5.44 -3.63
CA HIS A 642 -9.60 -4.62 -4.85
C HIS A 642 -9.82 -5.43 -6.12
N ARG A 643 -10.22 -6.71 -6.02
CA ARG A 643 -10.53 -7.56 -7.19
C ARG A 643 -9.38 -7.67 -8.22
N SER A 644 -8.13 -7.49 -7.77
CA SER A 644 -6.95 -7.44 -8.65
C SER A 644 -6.47 -8.82 -9.14
N VAL A 645 -6.86 -9.91 -8.48
CA VAL A 645 -6.42 -11.26 -8.81
C VAL A 645 -7.21 -11.82 -9.99
N GLU A 646 -6.51 -12.35 -10.97
CA GLU A 646 -7.01 -12.90 -12.22
C GLU A 646 -6.61 -14.39 -12.33
N PHE A 647 -7.53 -15.20 -12.85
CA PHE A 647 -7.25 -16.56 -13.27
C PHE A 647 -7.31 -16.58 -14.80
N ASN A 648 -6.16 -16.60 -15.45
CA ASN A 648 -6.03 -16.39 -16.88
C ASN A 648 -5.82 -17.71 -17.62
N LEU A 649 -6.52 -17.89 -18.75
CA LEU A 649 -6.21 -18.87 -19.78
C LEU A 649 -5.19 -18.27 -20.75
N ARG A 650 -4.15 -19.03 -21.11
CA ARG A 650 -3.01 -18.62 -21.93
C ARG A 650 -2.52 -19.77 -22.83
N PRO A 651 -1.74 -19.51 -23.88
CA PRO A 651 -1.09 -20.55 -24.67
C PRO A 651 -0.17 -21.44 -23.79
N PRO A 652 -0.13 -22.77 -24.05
CA PRO A 652 0.68 -23.70 -23.27
C PRO A 652 2.17 -23.33 -23.35
N GLY A 653 2.88 -23.46 -22.23
CA GLY A 653 4.33 -23.25 -22.13
C GLY A 653 4.82 -21.81 -22.29
N ILE A 654 3.94 -20.80 -22.43
CA ILE A 654 4.33 -19.42 -22.78
C ILE A 654 5.33 -18.78 -21.82
N GLU A 655 5.34 -19.18 -20.55
CA GLU A 655 6.31 -18.69 -19.55
C GLU A 655 7.74 -19.03 -19.92
N LEU A 656 7.98 -20.21 -20.51
CA LEU A 656 9.32 -20.75 -20.79
C LEU A 656 10.15 -19.83 -21.69
N TRP A 657 9.52 -19.06 -22.58
CA TRP A 657 10.21 -18.14 -23.49
C TRP A 657 9.87 -16.66 -23.29
N THR A 658 9.11 -16.31 -22.24
CA THR A 658 8.72 -14.91 -21.96
C THR A 658 9.14 -14.38 -20.59
N THR A 659 8.93 -15.14 -19.51
CA THR A 659 9.14 -14.68 -18.12
C THR A 659 10.02 -15.60 -17.30
N HIS A 660 10.36 -16.78 -17.82
CA HIS A 660 11.08 -17.80 -17.09
C HIS A 660 12.53 -17.41 -16.77
N LYS A 661 12.97 -17.78 -15.56
CA LYS A 661 14.36 -17.72 -15.13
C LYS A 661 14.91 -19.14 -14.99
N PRO A 662 15.92 -19.52 -15.79
CA PRO A 662 16.48 -20.87 -15.79
C PRO A 662 17.29 -21.12 -14.50
N THR A 663 17.20 -22.33 -13.95
CA THR A 663 18.02 -22.75 -12.81
C THR A 663 18.60 -24.14 -13.03
N LEU A 664 19.83 -24.36 -12.54
CA LEU A 664 20.53 -25.64 -12.75
C LEU A 664 19.78 -26.83 -12.14
N HIS A 665 19.36 -26.74 -10.87
CA HIS A 665 18.67 -27.84 -10.18
C HIS A 665 17.38 -28.29 -10.88
N GLU A 666 16.68 -27.38 -11.56
CA GLU A 666 15.49 -27.73 -12.35
C GLU A 666 15.85 -28.53 -13.61
N VAL A 667 16.98 -28.20 -14.26
CA VAL A 667 17.48 -28.95 -15.42
C VAL A 667 17.90 -30.36 -15.00
N TYR A 668 18.58 -30.51 -13.86
CA TYR A 668 18.89 -31.82 -13.30
C TYR A 668 17.63 -32.63 -12.98
N LEU A 669 16.62 -32.00 -12.35
CA LEU A 669 15.34 -32.65 -12.09
C LEU A 669 14.61 -33.03 -13.39
N LEU A 670 14.64 -32.16 -14.41
CA LEU A 670 14.03 -32.43 -15.73
C LEU A 670 14.61 -33.70 -16.36
N PHE A 671 15.94 -33.82 -16.38
CA PHE A 671 16.58 -35.00 -16.97
C PHE A 671 16.49 -36.24 -16.08
N LEU A 672 16.43 -36.08 -14.75
CA LEU A 672 16.12 -37.18 -13.84
C LEU A 672 14.74 -37.79 -14.14
N LEU A 673 13.72 -36.94 -14.30
CA LEU A 673 12.36 -37.36 -14.67
C LEU A 673 12.31 -37.98 -16.07
N PHE A 674 13.20 -37.56 -16.97
CA PHE A 674 13.33 -38.20 -18.27
C PHE A 674 13.96 -39.58 -18.17
N GLY A 675 15.03 -39.70 -17.37
CA GLY A 675 15.74 -40.94 -17.10
C GLY A 675 14.91 -41.97 -16.35
N ALA A 676 13.92 -41.54 -15.56
CA ALA A 676 12.98 -42.42 -14.88
C ALA A 676 12.28 -43.40 -15.84
N VAL A 677 11.94 -42.96 -17.06
CA VAL A 677 11.31 -43.84 -18.05
C VAL A 677 12.27 -44.95 -18.51
N PHE A 678 13.57 -44.66 -18.63
CA PHE A 678 14.57 -45.68 -18.92
C PHE A 678 14.81 -46.61 -17.73
N LEU A 679 14.71 -46.09 -16.51
CA LEU A 679 14.83 -46.86 -15.27
C LEU A 679 13.71 -47.90 -15.16
N HIS A 680 12.45 -47.53 -15.41
CA HIS A 680 11.33 -48.47 -15.36
C HIS A 680 11.34 -49.57 -16.44
N HIS A 681 12.14 -49.39 -17.49
CA HIS A 681 12.31 -50.36 -18.58
C HIS A 681 13.75 -50.90 -18.64
N LEU A 682 14.43 -50.96 -17.49
CA LEU A 682 15.84 -51.29 -17.40
C LEU A 682 16.15 -52.74 -17.83
N PRO A 683 15.37 -53.77 -17.45
CA PRO A 683 15.58 -55.13 -17.96
C PRO A 683 15.48 -55.20 -19.50
N GLU A 684 14.45 -54.62 -20.10
CA GLU A 684 14.25 -54.59 -21.56
C GLU A 684 15.36 -53.80 -22.26
N SER A 685 15.81 -52.71 -21.63
CA SER A 685 16.90 -51.87 -22.14
C SER A 685 18.22 -52.65 -22.21
N LEU A 686 18.56 -53.44 -21.18
CA LEU A 686 19.79 -54.26 -21.17
C LEU A 686 19.76 -55.38 -22.22
N ILE A 687 18.60 -56.04 -22.38
CA ILE A 687 18.41 -57.08 -23.40
C ILE A 687 18.64 -56.50 -24.80
N ARG A 688 18.10 -55.31 -25.07
CA ARG A 688 18.28 -54.62 -26.36
C ARG A 688 19.72 -54.17 -26.62
N LEU A 689 20.48 -53.89 -25.56
CA LEU A 689 21.91 -53.58 -25.65
C LEU A 689 22.78 -54.83 -25.87
N GLY A 690 22.18 -56.02 -26.00
CA GLY A 690 22.88 -57.28 -26.28
C GLY A 690 23.48 -57.95 -25.05
N ILE A 691 23.06 -57.56 -23.83
CA ILE A 691 23.52 -58.18 -22.59
C ILE A 691 22.72 -59.47 -22.37
N SER A 692 23.39 -60.61 -22.55
CA SER A 692 22.77 -61.94 -22.57
C SER A 692 22.27 -62.46 -21.22
N GLN A 693 22.74 -61.89 -20.09
CA GLN A 693 22.29 -62.26 -18.74
C GLN A 693 22.03 -61.03 -17.85
N PRO A 694 20.95 -60.25 -18.11
CA PRO A 694 20.61 -59.07 -17.32
C PRO A 694 20.34 -59.42 -15.85
N THR A 695 19.69 -60.57 -15.61
CA THR A 695 19.25 -61.03 -14.29
C THR A 695 20.39 -61.25 -13.30
N GLN A 696 21.59 -61.65 -13.75
CA GLN A 696 22.75 -61.79 -12.86
C GLN A 696 23.28 -60.44 -12.36
N ILE A 697 23.29 -59.43 -13.24
CA ILE A 697 23.78 -58.10 -12.90
C ILE A 697 22.77 -57.37 -12.01
N LEU A 698 21.48 -57.53 -12.32
CA LEU A 698 20.38 -56.97 -11.52
C LEU A 698 20.16 -57.70 -10.19
N GLY A 699 20.62 -58.96 -10.08
CA GLY A 699 20.59 -59.71 -8.83
C GLY A 699 21.58 -59.21 -7.77
N ASN A 700 22.63 -58.47 -8.18
CA ASN A 700 23.55 -57.81 -7.25
C ASN A 700 23.11 -56.37 -7.00
N VAL A 701 22.81 -56.02 -5.74
CA VAL A 701 22.37 -54.67 -5.34
C VAL A 701 23.30 -53.56 -5.85
N TRP A 702 24.62 -53.76 -5.80
CA TRP A 702 25.59 -52.75 -6.26
C TRP A 702 25.61 -52.61 -7.78
N GLY A 703 25.44 -53.73 -8.51
CA GLY A 703 25.32 -53.73 -9.97
C GLY A 703 24.02 -53.07 -10.42
N HIS A 704 22.91 -53.42 -9.78
CA HIS A 704 21.59 -52.85 -10.04
C HIS A 704 21.58 -51.34 -9.78
N LEU A 705 22.14 -50.88 -8.65
CA LEU A 705 22.28 -49.47 -8.31
C LEU A 705 23.15 -48.71 -9.34
N GLY A 706 24.27 -49.30 -9.76
CA GLY A 706 25.18 -48.70 -10.74
C GLY A 706 24.51 -48.50 -12.10
N ILE A 707 23.84 -49.53 -12.64
CA ILE A 707 23.13 -49.45 -13.92
C ILE A 707 21.93 -48.49 -13.82
N SER A 708 21.20 -48.51 -12.71
CA SER A 708 20.11 -47.57 -12.46
C SER A 708 20.59 -46.13 -12.52
N GLY A 709 21.75 -45.83 -11.90
CA GLY A 709 22.40 -44.52 -11.99
C GLY A 709 22.76 -44.12 -13.41
N VAL A 710 23.27 -45.06 -14.23
CA VAL A 710 23.58 -44.82 -15.64
C VAL A 710 22.30 -44.52 -16.44
N ALA A 711 21.26 -45.35 -16.27
CA ALA A 711 19.97 -45.18 -16.97
C ALA A 711 19.37 -43.79 -16.74
N LEU A 712 19.43 -43.29 -15.49
CA LEU A 712 18.95 -41.95 -15.12
C LEU A 712 19.71 -40.82 -15.83
N LEU A 713 20.97 -41.04 -16.23
CA LEU A 713 21.82 -40.03 -16.89
C LEU A 713 21.72 -40.04 -18.42
N VAL A 714 21.21 -41.12 -19.03
CA VAL A 714 21.19 -41.31 -20.49
C VAL A 714 20.56 -40.11 -21.24
N PRO A 715 19.36 -39.62 -20.90
CA PRO A 715 18.75 -38.51 -21.65
C PRO A 715 19.52 -37.20 -21.51
N GLY A 716 20.08 -36.95 -20.32
CA GLY A 716 20.91 -35.77 -20.05
C GLY A 716 22.21 -35.81 -20.85
N ALA A 717 22.85 -36.98 -20.94
CA ALA A 717 24.06 -37.18 -21.74
C ALA A 717 23.78 -36.95 -23.24
N ILE A 718 22.69 -37.50 -23.77
CA ILE A 718 22.28 -37.28 -25.18
C ILE A 718 22.04 -35.77 -25.44
N ALA A 719 21.35 -35.08 -24.54
CA ALA A 719 21.10 -33.65 -24.68
C ALA A 719 22.37 -32.79 -24.61
N LEU A 720 23.34 -33.17 -23.76
CA LEU A 720 24.64 -32.49 -23.68
C LEU A 720 25.50 -32.73 -24.92
N LEU A 721 25.52 -33.97 -25.44
CA LEU A 721 26.21 -34.28 -26.69
C LEU A 721 25.62 -33.50 -27.87
N ALA A 722 24.28 -33.38 -27.92
CA ALA A 722 23.59 -32.58 -28.92
C ALA A 722 23.95 -31.08 -28.81
N TYR A 723 24.05 -30.56 -27.59
CA TYR A 723 24.49 -29.18 -27.35
C TYR A 723 25.96 -28.96 -27.75
N GLY A 724 26.84 -29.92 -27.49
CA GLY A 724 28.24 -29.90 -27.95
C GLY A 724 28.34 -29.94 -29.49
N ALA A 725 27.59 -30.85 -30.13
CA ALA A 725 27.50 -30.93 -31.59
C ALA A 725 26.96 -29.62 -32.19
N MET A 726 25.99 -28.97 -31.53
CA MET A 726 25.49 -27.66 -31.93
C MET A 726 26.60 -26.59 -31.96
N HIS A 727 27.52 -26.58 -31.00
CA HIS A 727 28.67 -25.67 -31.01
C HIS A 727 29.70 -26.00 -32.09
N LEU A 728 29.87 -27.29 -32.41
CA LEU A 728 30.83 -27.74 -33.43
C LEU A 728 30.36 -27.45 -34.87
N PHE A 729 29.07 -27.66 -35.16
CA PHE A 729 28.55 -27.58 -36.53
C PHE A 729 27.95 -26.21 -36.89
N ASN A 730 27.66 -25.36 -35.90
CA ASN A 730 26.93 -24.12 -36.13
C ASN A 730 27.87 -22.91 -36.04
N HIS A 731 27.97 -22.12 -37.12
CA HIS A 731 28.82 -20.91 -37.19
C HIS A 731 28.20 -19.68 -36.49
N ASN A 732 27.27 -19.89 -35.56
CA ASN A 732 26.55 -18.80 -34.90
C ASN A 732 27.39 -18.25 -33.73
N PRO A 733 27.73 -16.95 -33.68
CA PRO A 733 28.65 -16.41 -32.67
C PRO A 733 28.13 -16.45 -31.23
N HIS A 734 26.81 -16.61 -31.00
CA HIS A 734 26.22 -16.57 -29.65
C HIS A 734 25.05 -17.57 -29.45
N PRO A 735 25.31 -18.87 -29.24
CA PRO A 735 24.28 -19.82 -28.84
C PRO A 735 23.77 -19.52 -27.42
N ARG A 736 22.49 -19.83 -27.19
CA ARG A 736 21.87 -19.73 -25.85
C ARG A 736 22.51 -20.75 -24.90
N PRO A 737 22.63 -20.42 -23.60
CA PRO A 737 23.21 -21.35 -22.63
C PRO A 737 22.36 -22.64 -22.54
N PHE A 738 23.02 -23.79 -22.33
CA PHE A 738 22.36 -25.09 -22.22
C PHE A 738 21.22 -25.10 -21.19
N VAL A 739 21.41 -24.40 -20.06
CA VAL A 739 20.41 -24.31 -18.99
C VAL A 739 19.10 -23.70 -19.48
N GLU A 740 19.12 -22.76 -20.44
CA GLU A 740 17.90 -22.22 -21.07
C GLU A 740 17.30 -23.22 -22.07
N LEU A 741 18.14 -23.81 -22.93
CA LEU A 741 17.71 -24.71 -23.99
C LEU A 741 17.16 -26.05 -23.47
N ALA A 742 17.61 -26.52 -22.31
CA ALA A 742 17.19 -27.77 -21.70
C ALA A 742 15.68 -27.82 -21.42
N TYR A 743 15.05 -26.68 -21.10
CA TYR A 743 13.59 -26.60 -20.92
C TYR A 743 12.81 -26.88 -22.21
N GLY A 744 13.47 -26.84 -23.38
CA GLY A 744 12.90 -27.31 -24.64
C GLY A 744 12.50 -28.78 -24.60
N TYR A 745 13.15 -29.61 -23.78
CA TYR A 745 12.81 -31.03 -23.62
C TYR A 745 11.61 -31.27 -22.69
N LEU A 746 11.16 -30.27 -21.94
CA LEU A 746 10.11 -30.44 -20.92
C LEU A 746 8.79 -31.05 -21.45
N PRO A 747 8.26 -30.67 -22.64
CA PRO A 747 7.08 -31.33 -23.21
C PRO A 747 7.31 -32.81 -23.51
N LEU A 748 8.50 -33.18 -23.97
CA LEU A 748 8.86 -34.57 -24.27
C LEU A 748 9.01 -35.39 -22.98
N VAL A 749 9.59 -34.81 -21.93
CA VAL A 749 9.68 -35.45 -20.60
C VAL A 749 8.28 -35.78 -20.07
N LEU A 750 7.36 -34.81 -20.13
CA LEU A 750 5.98 -35.03 -19.72
C LEU A 750 5.30 -36.12 -20.57
N ALA A 751 5.46 -36.06 -21.89
CA ALA A 751 4.85 -37.01 -22.81
C ALA A 751 5.39 -38.44 -22.63
N ALA A 752 6.71 -38.60 -22.42
CA ALA A 752 7.34 -39.89 -22.18
C ALA A 752 6.83 -40.53 -20.88
N ASN A 753 6.77 -39.77 -19.79
CA ASN A 753 6.22 -40.24 -18.52
C ASN A 753 4.72 -40.59 -18.66
N LEU A 754 3.94 -39.75 -19.34
CA LEU A 754 2.52 -40.02 -19.57
C LEU A 754 2.32 -41.28 -20.41
N ALA A 755 3.12 -41.47 -21.47
CA ALA A 755 3.05 -42.66 -22.32
C ALA A 755 3.39 -43.94 -21.56
N HIS A 756 4.38 -43.91 -20.67
CA HIS A 756 4.70 -45.04 -19.79
C HIS A 756 3.50 -45.41 -18.89
N TYR A 757 2.98 -44.45 -18.11
CA TYR A 757 1.89 -44.72 -17.17
C TYR A 757 0.52 -44.98 -17.83
N LEU A 758 0.35 -44.66 -19.11
CA LEU A 758 -0.92 -44.86 -19.81
C LEU A 758 -1.27 -46.35 -19.96
N HIS A 759 -0.27 -47.22 -20.16
CA HIS A 759 -0.50 -48.66 -20.22
C HIS A 759 -1.09 -49.16 -18.90
N LEU A 760 -0.42 -48.83 -17.80
CA LEU A 760 -0.82 -49.21 -16.45
C LEU A 760 -2.21 -48.70 -16.09
N GLY A 761 -2.50 -47.42 -16.39
CA GLY A 761 -3.80 -46.82 -16.14
C GLY A 761 -4.93 -47.49 -16.94
N LEU A 762 -4.78 -47.62 -18.26
CA LEU A 762 -5.87 -48.12 -19.11
C LEU A 762 -6.12 -49.63 -19.00
N THR A 763 -5.09 -50.41 -18.65
CA THR A 763 -5.25 -51.85 -18.40
C THR A 763 -5.90 -52.14 -17.05
N GLU A 764 -5.59 -51.35 -16.02
CA GLU A 764 -6.08 -51.59 -14.65
C GLU A 764 -7.36 -50.85 -14.29
N VAL A 765 -7.79 -49.84 -15.05
CA VAL A 765 -9.07 -49.11 -14.84
C VAL A 765 -10.27 -50.06 -14.81
N GLY A 766 -10.28 -51.13 -15.62
CA GLY A 766 -11.34 -52.14 -15.60
C GLY A 766 -11.37 -53.02 -14.35
N ARG A 767 -10.31 -53.00 -13.54
CA ARG A 767 -10.13 -53.89 -12.39
C ARG A 767 -10.51 -53.25 -11.06
N VAL A 768 -11.07 -52.04 -11.04
CA VAL A 768 -11.47 -51.34 -9.80
C VAL A 768 -12.39 -52.21 -8.95
N ILE A 769 -13.46 -52.74 -9.53
CA ILE A 769 -14.47 -53.53 -8.83
C ILE A 769 -13.91 -54.86 -8.29
N PRO A 770 -13.29 -55.74 -9.12
CA PRO A 770 -12.77 -57.00 -8.62
C PRO A 770 -11.68 -56.81 -7.57
N VAL A 771 -10.80 -55.80 -7.73
CA VAL A 771 -9.74 -55.52 -6.75
C VAL A 771 -10.31 -54.93 -5.46
N SER A 772 -11.36 -54.09 -5.54
CA SER A 772 -12.07 -53.59 -4.34
C SER A 772 -12.67 -54.73 -3.53
N LEU A 773 -13.33 -55.68 -4.20
CA LEU A 773 -13.91 -56.87 -3.56
C LEU A 773 -12.81 -57.74 -2.93
N ALA A 774 -11.73 -57.99 -3.68
CA ALA A 774 -10.58 -58.75 -3.19
C ALA A 774 -9.89 -58.08 -1.99
N THR A 775 -9.88 -56.75 -1.92
CA THR A 775 -9.31 -55.99 -0.80
C THR A 775 -10.03 -56.29 0.52
N VAL A 776 -11.34 -56.55 0.46
CA VAL A 776 -12.19 -56.88 1.64
C VAL A 776 -12.32 -58.39 1.86
N GLY A 777 -11.61 -59.21 1.07
CA GLY A 777 -11.63 -60.67 1.17
C GLY A 777 -12.79 -61.36 0.44
N LEU A 778 -13.53 -60.63 -0.41
CA LEU A 778 -14.58 -61.20 -1.26
C LEU A 778 -14.00 -61.68 -2.61
N SER A 779 -14.50 -62.81 -3.11
CA SER A 779 -14.09 -63.35 -4.42
C SER A 779 -14.64 -62.49 -5.56
N GLY A 780 -13.78 -61.71 -6.22
CA GLY A 780 -14.14 -60.84 -7.35
C GLY A 780 -14.26 -61.53 -8.71
N GLY A 781 -14.34 -62.87 -8.76
CA GLY A 781 -14.26 -63.67 -10.00
C GLY A 781 -15.38 -63.45 -11.02
N GLU A 782 -16.54 -62.95 -10.58
CA GLU A 782 -17.70 -62.66 -11.45
C GLU A 782 -17.87 -61.16 -11.76
N ALA A 783 -16.95 -60.30 -11.30
CA ALA A 783 -17.05 -58.87 -11.52
C ALA A 783 -16.68 -58.50 -12.98
N LEU A 784 -17.45 -57.58 -13.57
CA LEU A 784 -17.20 -57.06 -14.91
C LEU A 784 -15.81 -56.39 -15.00
N VAL A 785 -14.95 -56.89 -15.88
CA VAL A 785 -13.64 -56.28 -16.18
C VAL A 785 -13.69 -55.62 -17.55
N LEU A 786 -13.54 -54.29 -17.59
CA LEU A 786 -13.48 -53.52 -18.83
C LEU A 786 -12.03 -53.12 -19.13
N THR A 787 -11.32 -53.91 -19.92
CA THR A 787 -9.97 -53.57 -20.38
C THR A 787 -10.01 -52.85 -21.73
N VAL A 788 -9.16 -51.83 -21.89
CA VAL A 788 -8.97 -51.18 -23.19
C VAL A 788 -8.13 -52.10 -24.08
N HIS A 789 -8.51 -52.19 -25.36
CA HIS A 789 -7.79 -53.03 -26.32
C HIS A 789 -6.31 -52.60 -26.46
N PRO A 790 -5.32 -53.52 -26.43
CA PRO A 790 -3.89 -53.18 -26.47
C PRO A 790 -3.49 -52.27 -27.63
N ALA A 791 -4.08 -52.45 -28.82
CA ALA A 791 -3.83 -51.59 -29.97
C ALA A 791 -4.22 -50.11 -29.73
N VAL A 792 -5.29 -49.85 -28.97
CA VAL A 792 -5.70 -48.49 -28.62
C VAL A 792 -4.70 -47.88 -27.63
N ILE A 793 -4.23 -48.66 -26.67
CA ILE A 793 -3.20 -48.24 -25.71
C ILE A 793 -1.92 -47.87 -26.45
N ALA A 794 -1.41 -48.77 -27.31
CA ALA A 794 -0.21 -48.52 -28.12
C ALA A 794 -0.36 -47.28 -29.02
N PHE A 795 -1.54 -47.09 -29.64
CA PHE A 795 -1.84 -45.89 -30.42
C PHE A 795 -1.77 -44.61 -29.57
N LEU A 796 -2.37 -44.61 -28.38
CA LEU A 796 -2.34 -43.46 -27.48
C LEU A 796 -0.92 -43.19 -26.94
N GLN A 797 -0.15 -44.22 -26.61
CA GLN A 797 1.25 -44.09 -26.18
C GLN A 797 2.12 -43.50 -27.30
N GLY A 798 2.05 -44.05 -28.52
CA GLY A 798 2.80 -43.58 -29.66
C GLY A 798 2.43 -42.15 -30.07
N SER A 799 1.14 -41.83 -30.14
CA SER A 799 0.67 -40.47 -30.45
C SER A 799 1.07 -39.45 -29.38
N THR A 800 1.05 -39.83 -28.10
CA THR A 800 1.53 -38.99 -27.00
C THR A 800 3.03 -38.69 -27.16
N LEU A 801 3.85 -39.70 -27.45
CA LEU A 801 5.30 -39.52 -27.63
C LEU A 801 5.62 -38.64 -28.85
N MET A 802 4.94 -38.86 -29.99
CA MET A 802 5.07 -38.03 -31.19
C MET A 802 4.68 -36.57 -30.92
N ALA A 803 3.54 -36.34 -30.24
CA ALA A 803 3.13 -35.01 -29.85
C ALA A 803 4.15 -34.34 -28.91
N GLY A 804 4.74 -35.11 -27.99
CA GLY A 804 5.82 -34.67 -27.12
C GLY A 804 7.05 -34.16 -27.89
N VAL A 805 7.49 -34.89 -28.91
CA VAL A 805 8.61 -34.47 -29.77
C VAL A 805 8.27 -33.18 -30.52
N LEU A 806 7.10 -33.12 -31.16
CA LEU A 806 6.69 -31.93 -31.91
C LEU A 806 6.60 -30.69 -31.01
N LEU A 807 5.99 -30.82 -29.83
CA LEU A 807 5.90 -29.73 -28.86
C LEU A 807 7.27 -29.34 -28.31
N SER A 808 8.17 -30.31 -28.08
CA SER A 808 9.54 -30.04 -27.65
C SER A 808 10.31 -29.22 -28.69
N ILE A 809 10.20 -29.57 -29.97
CA ILE A 809 10.78 -28.81 -31.08
C ILE A 809 10.23 -27.37 -31.09
N VAL A 810 8.90 -27.21 -31.00
CA VAL A 810 8.25 -25.89 -31.00
C VAL A 810 8.71 -25.03 -29.82
N VAL A 811 8.74 -25.59 -28.61
CA VAL A 811 9.17 -24.88 -27.40
C VAL A 811 10.66 -24.51 -27.49
N ALA A 812 11.52 -25.44 -27.90
CA ALA A 812 12.95 -25.18 -28.09
C ALA A 812 13.19 -24.04 -29.10
N GLN A 813 12.46 -24.01 -30.22
CA GLN A 813 12.51 -22.92 -31.20
C GLN A 813 12.08 -21.57 -30.60
N LYS A 814 11.01 -21.55 -29.80
CA LYS A 814 10.50 -20.33 -29.15
C LYS A 814 11.45 -19.79 -28.08
N ILE A 815 12.10 -20.67 -27.31
CA ILE A 815 13.10 -20.30 -26.30
C ILE A 815 14.34 -19.72 -26.99
N ALA A 816 14.89 -20.45 -27.96
CA ALA A 816 16.14 -20.08 -28.62
C ALA A 816 16.02 -18.81 -29.48
N ARG A 817 14.88 -18.63 -30.17
CA ARG A 817 14.65 -17.57 -31.17
C ARG A 817 15.75 -17.54 -32.26
N GLN A 818 16.20 -18.72 -32.68
CA GLN A 818 17.24 -18.92 -33.68
C GLN A 818 16.67 -19.62 -34.93
N PRO A 819 17.37 -19.58 -36.08
CA PRO A 819 16.97 -20.33 -37.26
C PRO A 819 16.87 -21.84 -36.99
N PHE A 820 15.98 -22.53 -37.71
CA PHE A 820 15.74 -23.95 -37.48
C PHE A 820 17.00 -24.82 -37.59
N ARG A 821 17.85 -24.52 -38.58
CA ARG A 821 19.12 -25.23 -38.85
C ARG A 821 20.10 -25.16 -37.68
N CYS A 822 20.12 -24.04 -36.95
CA CYS A 822 21.02 -23.84 -35.82
C CYS A 822 20.74 -24.81 -34.66
N LEU A 823 19.49 -25.24 -34.52
CA LEU A 823 19.03 -26.12 -33.44
C LEU A 823 18.85 -27.57 -33.92
N LEU A 824 19.27 -27.89 -35.15
CA LEU A 824 19.08 -29.21 -35.75
C LEU A 824 19.63 -30.34 -34.86
N PRO A 825 20.84 -30.25 -34.26
CA PRO A 825 21.32 -31.29 -33.35
C PRO A 825 20.41 -31.52 -32.13
N GLN A 826 19.82 -30.45 -31.60
CA GLN A 826 18.88 -30.54 -30.48
C GLN A 826 17.55 -31.21 -30.90
N HIS A 827 17.02 -30.89 -32.08
CA HIS A 827 15.80 -31.52 -32.61
C HIS A 827 16.02 -33.00 -32.94
N ILE A 828 17.18 -33.33 -33.51
CA ILE A 828 17.60 -34.71 -33.76
C ILE A 828 17.69 -35.47 -32.43
N ALA A 829 18.25 -34.86 -31.39
CA ALA A 829 18.31 -35.48 -30.06
C ALA A 829 16.92 -35.77 -29.46
N SER A 830 15.97 -34.83 -29.55
CA SER A 830 14.58 -35.09 -29.13
C SER A 830 13.95 -36.26 -29.89
N GLY A 831 14.18 -36.33 -31.21
CA GLY A 831 13.72 -37.46 -32.03
C GLY A 831 14.42 -38.77 -31.71
N ALA A 832 15.73 -38.76 -31.51
CA ALA A 832 16.54 -39.93 -31.18
C ALA A 832 16.14 -40.53 -29.84
N ILE A 833 15.92 -39.70 -28.80
CA ILE A 833 15.44 -40.19 -27.50
C ILE A 833 14.05 -40.82 -27.63
N ALA A 834 13.15 -40.19 -28.40
CA ALA A 834 11.83 -40.77 -28.65
C ALA A 834 11.89 -42.09 -29.41
N LEU A 835 12.81 -42.24 -30.38
CA LEU A 835 13.05 -43.50 -31.09
C LEU A 835 13.61 -44.60 -30.19
N LEU A 836 14.47 -44.25 -29.23
CA LEU A 836 14.98 -45.19 -28.22
C LEU A 836 13.85 -45.66 -27.28
N LEU A 837 12.97 -44.74 -26.87
CA LEU A 837 11.84 -45.03 -26.00
C LEU A 837 10.69 -45.76 -26.71
N TRP A 838 10.52 -45.54 -28.01
CA TRP A 838 9.39 -46.07 -28.79
C TRP A 838 9.20 -47.57 -28.58
N PRO A 839 10.20 -48.43 -28.85
CA PRO A 839 9.99 -49.85 -28.69
C PRO A 839 10.07 -50.30 -27.23
N LEU A 840 10.60 -49.49 -26.30
CA LEU A 840 10.55 -49.81 -24.86
C LEU A 840 9.14 -49.65 -24.29
N ILE A 841 8.41 -48.63 -24.76
CA ILE A 841 7.06 -48.30 -24.26
C ILE A 841 5.96 -49.06 -25.01
N LEU A 842 6.11 -49.24 -26.34
CA LEU A 842 5.11 -49.88 -27.19
C LEU A 842 5.34 -51.38 -27.43
N GLY A 843 6.53 -51.88 -27.08
CA GLY A 843 7.00 -53.23 -27.43
C GLY A 843 6.70 -54.31 -26.40
#